data_AF-A0A1S3JB75-F1
#
_entry.id   AF-A0A1S3JB75-F1
#
_cell.length_a   1.000
_cell.length_b   1.000
_cell.length_c   1.000
_cell.angle_alpha   90.00
_cell.angle_beta   90.00
_cell.angle_gamma   90.00
#
_symmetry.space_group_name_H-M   'P 1'
#
loop_
_entity.id
_entity.type
_entity.pdbx_description
1 polymer ?
#
loop_
_entity_poly.entity_id
_entity_poly.type
_entity_poly.pdbx_seq_one_letter_code
_entity_poly.pdbx_strand_id
1 'polypeptide(L)'
;MENKAKLYAGAVPVFLALAWSIWGPNVGQYLPPMSTGLTNEVPNDTSNLKGHMERFGEQAQKYENLITLDYFPDPEVFYRDYVRKSVPLVVKGALKHWPAVQKWKNEDYLREKFGEDFFNVHWRNVSDEHHPAYIDMTMEDFLDTYRKEKIYMDSTVSPEMAEDLTFPGFVACEGMLKMLKQVAIFFNSGWSSTDIHLDVTETIFAQVTGGRHWILTTPRDGKYLYTDEFAPHNGISPVNQETVDLIKFPDVSKIVIYNITLEAGDIIYIPEGWFHQARTKGGAPNIAIAVFINFLLCMWECPDSDDAEYVENCIKLREQKPTELECNFRMEDLTVREVLDKYSYLVPPGMVQWNKKEELTPVLLKSGYNMPMLGLGLGGTSQENADRAIRHALKIGYRLFDTDPEGESEAVLGSILAQNPYRKREEIFVIVKVHPKDLGKYATKSSIERSMKRLKTDYIDLVLIKAPSCDTRGFECEADENRGTWQESWEALEELNRTGTVRSIGVSNFKISQIKELLKKAKAPLSVLQARFDLMKRNTKLRKFCDKHEIRFMAHSVLGFKLTEDGYSGESPLFNIEMVKTAARKYRTSPATVLLRYAMDRNVTVVPKSTNPLHISLNKHAFYIGVDSDPSYMEDMEELFPHVN
;
A
#
# COMPACT_ATOMS: atom_id res chain seq x y z
N MET A 1 -36.04 14.33 4.55
CA MET A 1 -35.76 13.89 5.94
C MET A 1 -34.51 14.55 6.56
N GLU A 2 -33.73 15.32 5.80
CA GLU A 2 -32.46 15.91 6.28
C GLU A 2 -32.56 17.03 7.32
N ASN A 3 -33.66 17.79 7.37
CA ASN A 3 -33.79 18.90 8.34
C ASN A 3 -34.22 18.47 9.75
N LYS A 4 -34.68 17.23 9.95
CA LYS A 4 -34.96 16.71 11.30
C LYS A 4 -33.72 16.09 11.97
N ALA A 5 -32.80 15.49 11.21
CA ALA A 5 -31.59 14.87 11.76
C ALA A 5 -30.60 15.88 12.37
N LYS A 6 -30.50 17.09 11.81
CA LYS A 6 -29.61 18.15 12.33
C LYS A 6 -30.08 18.77 13.65
N LEU A 7 -31.37 18.68 13.99
CA LEU A 7 -31.88 19.19 15.27
C LEU A 7 -31.56 18.24 16.45
N TYR A 8 -31.43 16.94 16.20
CA TYR A 8 -31.22 15.93 17.25
C TYR A 8 -29.75 15.73 17.62
N ALA A 9 -28.81 15.83 16.66
CA ALA A 9 -27.38 15.62 16.94
C ALA A 9 -26.75 16.70 17.84
N GLY A 10 -27.24 17.95 17.77
CA GLY A 10 -26.73 19.07 18.59
C GLY A 10 -27.39 19.21 19.96
N ALA A 11 -28.61 18.69 20.15
CA ALA A 11 -29.36 18.88 21.39
C ALA A 11 -29.06 17.79 22.44
N VAL A 12 -28.77 16.56 22.02
CA VAL A 12 -28.55 15.42 22.93
C VAL A 12 -27.37 15.62 23.90
N PRO A 13 -26.18 16.12 23.47
CA PRO A 13 -25.08 16.38 24.39
C PRO A 13 -25.41 17.47 25.42
N VAL A 14 -26.19 18.49 25.02
CA VAL A 14 -26.59 19.61 25.87
C VAL A 14 -27.64 19.17 26.89
N PHE A 15 -28.62 18.34 26.49
CA PHE A 15 -29.59 17.74 27.41
C PHE A 15 -28.95 16.77 28.39
N LEU A 16 -27.96 15.99 27.96
CA LEU A 16 -27.20 15.09 28.84
C LEU A 16 -26.33 15.88 29.84
N ALA A 17 -25.70 16.97 29.41
CA ALA A 17 -24.95 17.86 30.30
C ALA A 17 -25.84 18.57 31.32
N LEU A 18 -27.03 19.04 30.90
CA LEU A 18 -28.03 19.62 31.80
C LEU A 18 -28.58 18.57 32.78
N ALA A 19 -28.93 17.38 32.32
CA ALA A 19 -29.41 16.29 33.18
C ALA A 19 -28.35 15.87 34.21
N TRP A 20 -27.07 15.81 33.81
CA TRP A 20 -25.97 15.50 34.71
C TRP A 20 -25.72 16.61 35.74
N SER A 21 -25.88 17.87 35.35
CA SER A 21 -25.74 19.01 36.27
C SER A 21 -26.84 19.09 37.33
N ILE A 22 -28.02 18.54 37.05
CA ILE A 22 -29.18 18.60 37.96
C ILE A 22 -29.30 17.31 38.80
N TRP A 23 -29.00 16.13 38.24
CA TRP A 23 -29.25 14.83 38.89
C TRP A 23 -28.00 14.00 39.21
N GLY A 24 -26.80 14.52 38.89
CA GLY A 24 -25.53 13.87 39.23
C GLY A 24 -25.41 12.43 38.69
N PRO A 25 -24.61 11.55 39.31
CA PRO A 25 -24.36 10.19 38.82
C PRO A 25 -25.60 9.25 38.84
N ASN A 26 -26.75 9.70 39.34
CA ASN A 26 -27.97 8.91 39.44
C ASN A 26 -28.97 9.12 38.28
N VAL A 27 -28.57 9.82 37.20
CA VAL A 27 -29.42 10.05 36.00
C VAL A 27 -30.06 8.77 35.45
N GLY A 28 -29.39 7.62 35.57
CA GLY A 28 -29.91 6.32 35.12
C GLY A 28 -31.17 5.84 35.84
N GLN A 29 -31.54 6.42 36.99
CA GLN A 29 -32.72 6.02 37.77
C GLN A 29 -34.01 6.76 37.37
N TYR A 30 -33.90 7.84 36.59
CA TYR A 30 -35.03 8.70 36.20
C TYR A 30 -35.34 8.67 34.69
N LEU A 31 -34.54 7.96 33.90
CA LEU A 31 -34.85 7.69 32.50
C LEU A 31 -35.82 6.50 32.44
N PRO A 32 -36.98 6.62 31.77
CA PRO A 32 -37.79 5.45 31.47
C PRO A 32 -36.93 4.47 30.65
N PRO A 33 -37.07 3.16 30.84
CA PRO A 33 -36.35 2.20 30.01
C PRO A 33 -36.66 2.50 28.55
N MET A 34 -35.64 2.85 27.76
CA MET A 34 -35.80 2.87 26.32
C MET A 34 -36.13 1.44 25.91
N SER A 35 -37.40 1.17 25.62
CA SER A 35 -37.76 -0.02 24.87
C SER A 35 -37.18 0.15 23.47
N THR A 36 -35.95 -0.32 23.26
CA THR A 36 -35.59 -0.83 21.95
C THR A 36 -36.61 -1.90 21.64
N GLY A 37 -37.47 -1.69 20.64
CA GLY A 37 -38.39 -2.69 20.11
C GLY A 37 -37.65 -3.82 19.39
N LEU A 38 -36.61 -4.36 20.03
CA LEU A 38 -35.91 -5.58 19.70
C LEU A 38 -36.01 -6.44 20.96
N THR A 39 -37.05 -7.25 21.02
CA THR A 39 -37.08 -8.42 21.88
C THR A 39 -35.90 -9.30 21.47
N ASN A 40 -34.80 -9.22 22.20
CA ASN A 40 -33.76 -10.25 22.20
C ASN A 40 -34.29 -11.50 22.92
N GLU A 41 -35.29 -12.15 22.35
CA GLU A 41 -35.45 -13.58 22.55
C GLU A 41 -34.44 -14.23 21.60
N VAL A 42 -33.20 -14.41 22.07
CA VAL A 42 -32.30 -15.38 21.42
C VAL A 42 -33.00 -16.73 21.55
N PRO A 43 -33.32 -17.43 20.45
CA PRO A 43 -33.93 -18.74 20.54
C PRO A 43 -33.01 -19.63 21.38
N ASN A 44 -33.52 -20.17 22.50
CA ASN A 44 -32.74 -21.05 23.38
C ASN A 44 -32.30 -22.36 22.70
N ASP A 45 -32.79 -22.62 21.48
CA ASP A 45 -32.44 -23.79 20.68
C ASP A 45 -32.09 -23.39 19.23
N THR A 46 -30.80 -23.19 18.97
CA THR A 46 -30.25 -22.95 17.64
C THR A 46 -29.89 -24.25 16.91
N SER A 47 -30.11 -25.42 17.53
CA SER A 47 -29.73 -26.73 16.97
C SER A 47 -30.46 -27.07 15.66
N ASN A 48 -31.58 -26.38 15.37
CA ASN A 48 -32.37 -26.56 14.16
C ASN A 48 -31.97 -25.62 13.00
N LEU A 49 -31.04 -24.68 13.20
CA LEU A 49 -30.57 -23.78 12.14
C LEU A 49 -29.39 -24.40 11.38
N LYS A 50 -29.70 -25.15 10.30
CA LYS A 50 -28.69 -25.76 9.43
C LYS A 50 -27.67 -24.71 8.96
N GLY A 51 -26.38 -24.97 9.21
CA GLY A 51 -25.27 -24.09 8.79
C GLY A 51 -25.09 -22.83 9.62
N HIS A 52 -25.77 -22.68 10.76
CA HIS A 52 -25.56 -21.55 11.67
C HIS A 52 -24.14 -21.60 12.26
N MET A 53 -23.43 -20.47 12.19
CA MET A 53 -22.02 -20.32 12.58
C MET A 53 -21.06 -21.23 11.80
N GLU A 54 -21.51 -21.83 10.70
CA GLU A 54 -20.67 -22.54 9.75
C GLU A 54 -20.29 -21.60 8.59
N ARG A 55 -19.47 -22.12 7.67
CA ARG A 55 -19.02 -21.35 6.51
C ARG A 55 -20.17 -21.05 5.56
N PHE A 56 -20.08 -19.90 4.90
CA PHE A 56 -20.96 -19.57 3.79
C PHE A 56 -20.92 -20.72 2.76
N GLY A 57 -22.10 -21.19 2.37
CA GLY A 57 -22.26 -22.45 1.65
C GLY A 57 -23.16 -23.41 2.40
N GLU A 58 -22.82 -23.69 3.66
CA GLU A 58 -23.41 -24.80 4.43
C GLU A 58 -24.87 -24.53 4.82
N GLN A 59 -25.25 -23.26 4.93
CA GLN A 59 -26.61 -22.85 5.26
C GLN A 59 -27.63 -23.12 4.16
N ALA A 60 -27.19 -23.34 2.91
CA ALA A 60 -28.11 -23.38 1.78
C ALA A 60 -29.04 -24.60 1.82
N GLN A 61 -30.28 -24.35 1.46
CA GLN A 61 -31.31 -25.37 1.29
C GLN A 61 -31.35 -25.92 -0.14
N LYS A 62 -30.92 -25.12 -1.13
CA LYS A 62 -30.92 -25.48 -2.55
C LYS A 62 -29.53 -25.31 -3.17
N TYR A 63 -29.08 -26.36 -3.85
CA TYR A 63 -27.83 -26.38 -4.60
C TYR A 63 -28.12 -26.63 -6.09
N GLU A 64 -27.45 -25.90 -6.96
CA GLU A 64 -27.50 -26.06 -8.41
C GLU A 64 -26.09 -26.20 -9.00
N ASN A 65 -26.02 -26.79 -10.20
CA ASN A 65 -24.76 -27.00 -10.89
C ASN A 65 -24.56 -25.93 -11.96
N LEU A 66 -23.32 -25.46 -12.10
CA LEU A 66 -22.93 -24.60 -13.22
C LEU A 66 -22.82 -25.41 -14.51
N ILE A 67 -23.07 -24.74 -15.64
CA ILE A 67 -22.73 -25.29 -16.95
C ILE A 67 -21.22 -25.49 -17.01
N THR A 68 -20.80 -26.71 -17.33
CA THR A 68 -19.39 -27.09 -17.41
C THR A 68 -19.09 -27.66 -18.80
N LEU A 69 -18.08 -27.11 -19.45
CA LEU A 69 -17.54 -27.56 -20.74
C LEU A 69 -16.09 -28.01 -20.58
N ASP A 70 -15.58 -28.76 -21.56
CA ASP A 70 -14.17 -29.15 -21.70
C ASP A 70 -13.49 -28.50 -22.93
N TYR A 71 -14.21 -27.59 -23.60
CA TYR A 71 -13.74 -26.80 -24.75
C TYR A 71 -14.20 -25.35 -24.65
N PHE A 72 -13.53 -24.46 -25.39
CA PHE A 72 -13.98 -23.08 -25.54
C PHE A 72 -15.08 -22.98 -26.60
N PRO A 73 -16.30 -22.52 -26.27
CA PRO A 73 -17.25 -22.10 -27.30
C PRO A 73 -16.64 -20.96 -28.14
N ASP A 74 -17.10 -20.84 -29.39
CA ASP A 74 -16.78 -19.69 -30.23
C ASP A 74 -17.13 -18.37 -29.52
N PRO A 75 -16.35 -17.28 -29.70
CA PRO A 75 -16.63 -15.99 -29.06
C PRO A 75 -18.05 -15.48 -29.26
N GLU A 76 -18.61 -15.67 -30.46
CA GLU A 76 -19.97 -15.27 -30.80
C GLU A 76 -21.03 -16.09 -30.05
N VAL A 77 -20.78 -17.39 -29.87
CA VAL A 77 -21.63 -18.28 -29.06
C VAL A 77 -21.52 -17.91 -27.58
N PHE A 78 -20.30 -17.68 -27.09
CA PHE A 78 -20.06 -17.24 -25.73
C PHE A 78 -20.80 -15.93 -25.41
N TYR A 79 -20.67 -14.94 -26.29
CA TYR A 79 -21.37 -13.67 -26.16
C TYR A 79 -22.89 -13.85 -26.13
N ARG A 80 -23.46 -14.57 -27.11
CA ARG A 80 -24.91 -14.72 -27.26
C ARG A 80 -25.54 -15.53 -26.12
N ASP A 81 -24.91 -16.63 -25.72
CA ASP A 81 -25.54 -17.61 -24.85
C ASP A 81 -25.15 -17.48 -23.38
N TYR A 82 -24.02 -16.83 -23.08
CA TYR A 82 -23.52 -16.68 -21.72
C TYR A 82 -23.49 -15.23 -21.29
N VAL A 83 -22.77 -14.37 -22.02
CA VAL A 83 -22.69 -12.95 -21.69
C VAL A 83 -24.07 -12.31 -21.74
N ARG A 84 -24.73 -12.30 -22.89
CA ARG A 84 -26.06 -11.69 -23.03
C ARG A 84 -27.14 -12.24 -22.12
N LYS A 85 -27.07 -13.51 -21.76
CA LYS A 85 -28.09 -14.19 -20.93
C LYS A 85 -27.75 -14.20 -19.45
N SER A 86 -26.61 -13.64 -19.05
CA SER A 86 -26.11 -13.67 -17.67
C SER A 86 -26.00 -15.11 -17.13
N VAL A 87 -25.39 -15.99 -17.91
CA VAL A 87 -25.23 -17.41 -17.56
C VAL A 87 -23.76 -17.70 -17.24
N PRO A 88 -23.41 -18.06 -15.99
CA PRO A 88 -22.06 -18.45 -15.63
C PRO A 88 -21.64 -19.74 -16.32
N LEU A 89 -20.35 -19.86 -16.61
CA LEU A 89 -19.76 -20.97 -17.36
C LEU A 89 -18.46 -21.42 -16.72
N VAL A 90 -18.23 -22.73 -16.64
CA VAL A 90 -16.94 -23.31 -16.26
C VAL A 90 -16.38 -24.05 -17.45
N VAL A 91 -15.10 -23.84 -17.77
CA VAL A 91 -14.39 -24.64 -18.76
C VAL A 91 -13.22 -25.36 -18.08
N LYS A 92 -13.26 -26.69 -18.10
CA LYS A 92 -12.32 -27.55 -17.37
C LYS A 92 -11.10 -27.89 -18.22
N GLY A 93 -9.91 -27.69 -17.65
CA GLY A 93 -8.64 -28.10 -18.22
C GLY A 93 -8.21 -27.41 -19.53
N ALA A 94 -9.00 -26.47 -20.07
CA ALA A 94 -8.73 -25.84 -21.36
C ALA A 94 -7.41 -25.04 -21.39
N LEU A 95 -6.90 -24.62 -20.23
CA LEU A 95 -5.69 -23.81 -20.12
C LEU A 95 -4.43 -24.61 -19.75
N LYS A 96 -4.49 -25.95 -19.71
CA LYS A 96 -3.32 -26.80 -19.38
C LYS A 96 -2.12 -26.62 -20.32
N HIS A 97 -2.36 -26.10 -21.51
CA HIS A 97 -1.34 -25.80 -22.50
C HIS A 97 -0.58 -24.50 -22.21
N TRP A 98 -1.09 -23.61 -21.34
CA TRP A 98 -0.41 -22.37 -21.00
C TRP A 98 0.97 -22.64 -20.38
N PRO A 99 2.03 -21.98 -20.88
CA PRO A 99 3.33 -21.98 -20.21
C PRO A 99 3.22 -21.58 -18.73
N ALA A 100 2.33 -20.64 -18.39
CA ALA A 100 2.06 -20.25 -17.01
C ALA A 100 1.62 -21.44 -16.13
N VAL A 101 0.66 -22.25 -16.58
CA VAL A 101 0.17 -23.43 -15.84
C VAL A 101 1.27 -24.48 -15.65
N GLN A 102 2.17 -24.60 -16.62
CA GLN A 102 3.25 -25.59 -16.60
C GLN A 102 4.44 -25.16 -15.74
N LYS A 103 4.80 -23.88 -15.77
CA LYS A 103 6.07 -23.35 -15.25
C LYS A 103 5.93 -22.57 -13.94
N TRP A 104 4.85 -21.82 -13.73
CA TRP A 104 4.74 -20.89 -12.58
C TRP A 104 4.57 -21.57 -11.22
N LYS A 105 4.36 -22.90 -11.21
CA LYS A 105 4.47 -23.69 -9.97
C LYS A 105 5.89 -23.75 -9.41
N ASN A 106 6.91 -23.43 -10.23
CA ASN A 106 8.31 -23.36 -9.84
C ASN A 106 8.69 -21.92 -9.47
N GLU A 107 8.93 -21.65 -8.18
CA GLU A 107 9.34 -20.32 -7.72
C GLU A 107 10.73 -19.91 -8.20
N ASP A 108 11.63 -20.86 -8.48
CA ASP A 108 12.94 -20.54 -9.06
C ASP A 108 12.78 -19.98 -10.47
N TYR A 109 11.84 -20.52 -11.26
CA TYR A 109 11.50 -19.97 -12.57
C TYR A 109 10.91 -18.56 -12.45
N LEU A 110 9.99 -18.34 -11.50
CA LEU A 110 9.42 -17.01 -11.26
C LEU A 110 10.50 -16.00 -10.85
N ARG A 111 11.46 -16.42 -10.02
CA ARG A 111 12.58 -15.59 -9.58
C ARG A 111 13.55 -15.28 -10.71
N GLU A 112 13.92 -16.28 -11.50
CA GLU A 112 14.85 -16.12 -12.62
C GLU A 112 14.26 -15.27 -13.74
N LYS A 113 12.99 -15.52 -14.11
CA LYS A 113 12.36 -14.85 -15.25
C LYS A 113 11.74 -13.50 -14.89
N PHE A 114 11.14 -13.37 -13.70
CA PHE A 114 10.34 -12.18 -13.33
C PHE A 114 10.83 -11.50 -12.05
N GLY A 115 11.97 -11.91 -11.48
CA GLY A 115 12.42 -11.47 -10.15
C GLY A 115 12.50 -9.95 -9.95
N GLU A 116 12.83 -9.22 -11.01
CA GLU A 116 12.95 -7.76 -11.03
C GLU A 116 11.65 -7.02 -11.35
N ASP A 117 10.61 -7.72 -11.83
CA ASP A 117 9.31 -7.11 -12.13
C ASP A 117 8.64 -6.60 -10.86
N PHE A 118 8.03 -5.42 -10.95
CA PHE A 118 7.35 -4.77 -9.82
C PHE A 118 5.85 -5.01 -9.86
N PHE A 119 5.31 -5.39 -8.72
CA PHE A 119 3.88 -5.62 -8.54
C PHE A 119 3.35 -4.82 -7.37
N ASN A 120 2.09 -4.45 -7.53
CA ASN A 120 1.30 -3.87 -6.46
C ASN A 120 0.74 -5.02 -5.61
N VAL A 121 0.97 -4.93 -4.30
CA VAL A 121 0.68 -6.01 -3.35
C VAL A 121 -0.09 -5.46 -2.16
N HIS A 122 -1.19 -6.11 -1.84
CA HIS A 122 -2.02 -5.84 -0.67
C HIS A 122 -1.37 -6.45 0.56
N TRP A 123 -1.12 -5.66 1.59
CA TRP A 123 -0.73 -6.15 2.91
C TRP A 123 -1.88 -5.96 3.90
N ARG A 124 -2.49 -7.07 4.35
CA ARG A 124 -3.67 -7.03 5.23
C ARG A 124 -3.35 -6.73 6.70
N ASN A 125 -2.09 -6.71 7.11
CA ASN A 125 -1.69 -6.62 8.53
C ASN A 125 -1.14 -5.23 8.93
N VAL A 126 -1.75 -4.14 8.45
CA VAL A 126 -1.17 -2.78 8.58
C VAL A 126 -1.99 -1.84 9.47
N SER A 127 -3.31 -1.83 9.34
CA SER A 127 -4.20 -0.97 10.15
C SER A 127 -5.33 -1.74 10.80
N ASP A 128 -6.11 -2.47 10.00
CA ASP A 128 -7.18 -3.36 10.40
C ASP A 128 -7.42 -4.39 9.29
N GLU A 129 -8.07 -5.52 9.59
CA GLU A 129 -8.27 -6.62 8.63
C GLU A 129 -9.06 -6.23 7.37
N HIS A 130 -9.78 -5.09 7.41
CA HIS A 130 -10.70 -4.65 6.37
C HIS A 130 -10.07 -3.63 5.40
N HIS A 131 -8.90 -3.07 5.73
CA HIS A 131 -8.20 -2.08 4.88
C HIS A 131 -6.75 -2.48 4.61
N PRO A 132 -6.47 -3.25 3.54
CA PRO A 132 -5.10 -3.56 3.17
C PRO A 132 -4.34 -2.31 2.72
N ALA A 133 -3.07 -2.22 3.11
CA ALA A 133 -2.17 -1.22 2.56
C ALA A 133 -1.59 -1.70 1.22
N TYR A 134 -1.39 -0.76 0.30
CA TYR A 134 -0.76 -1.02 -0.98
C TYR A 134 0.76 -0.84 -0.90
N ILE A 135 1.49 -1.81 -1.44
CA ILE A 135 2.95 -1.83 -1.45
C ILE A 135 3.44 -2.26 -2.81
N ASP A 136 4.40 -1.52 -3.36
CA ASP A 136 5.14 -1.98 -4.53
C ASP A 136 6.35 -2.80 -4.08
N MET A 137 6.48 -4.01 -4.61
CA MET A 137 7.61 -4.90 -4.36
C MET A 137 7.95 -5.70 -5.62
N THR A 138 9.19 -6.17 -5.73
CA THR A 138 9.54 -7.03 -6.86
C THR A 138 8.98 -8.44 -6.67
N MET A 139 8.85 -9.23 -7.74
CA MET A 139 8.47 -10.65 -7.63
C MET A 139 9.36 -11.39 -6.64
N GLU A 140 10.67 -11.17 -6.71
CA GLU A 140 11.61 -11.82 -5.81
C GLU A 140 11.34 -11.46 -4.33
N ASP A 141 11.12 -10.18 -4.01
CA ASP A 141 10.81 -9.76 -2.64
C ASP A 141 9.46 -10.32 -2.17
N PHE A 142 8.49 -10.40 -3.08
CA PHE A 142 7.20 -11.03 -2.83
C PHE A 142 7.38 -12.51 -2.50
N LEU A 143 8.13 -13.26 -3.30
CA LEU A 143 8.41 -14.69 -3.09
C LEU A 143 9.10 -14.97 -1.75
N ASP A 144 10.00 -14.08 -1.31
CA ASP A 144 10.69 -14.19 -0.02
C ASP A 144 9.77 -13.98 1.19
N THR A 145 8.62 -13.34 0.98
CA THR A 145 7.77 -12.80 2.04
C THR A 145 6.37 -13.43 2.09
N TYR A 146 5.76 -13.79 0.95
CA TYR A 146 4.34 -14.15 0.86
C TYR A 146 3.92 -15.42 1.61
N ARG A 147 4.88 -16.30 1.92
CA ARG A 147 4.68 -17.48 2.76
C ARG A 147 4.68 -17.16 4.26
N LYS A 148 5.33 -16.08 4.66
CA LYS A 148 5.52 -15.67 6.07
C LYS A 148 4.49 -14.64 6.50
N GLU A 149 4.12 -13.76 5.58
CA GLU A 149 3.22 -12.64 5.82
C GLU A 149 1.91 -12.81 5.03
N LYS A 150 0.81 -12.26 5.56
CA LYS A 150 -0.49 -12.21 4.86
C LYS A 150 -0.49 -11.11 3.79
N ILE A 151 0.37 -11.27 2.77
CA ILE A 151 0.40 -10.42 1.57
C ILE A 151 -0.26 -11.12 0.39
N TYR A 152 -0.93 -10.34 -0.45
CA TYR A 152 -1.73 -10.80 -1.58
C TYR A 152 -1.43 -9.91 -2.78
N MET A 153 -0.89 -10.48 -3.86
CA MET A 153 -0.67 -9.73 -5.09
C MET A 153 -1.99 -9.60 -5.84
N ASP A 154 -2.35 -8.37 -6.15
CA ASP A 154 -3.48 -7.98 -6.99
C ASP A 154 -2.95 -6.88 -7.90
N SER A 155 -2.53 -7.28 -9.10
CA SER A 155 -1.78 -6.39 -9.98
C SER A 155 -2.02 -6.73 -11.44
N THR A 156 -1.52 -5.90 -12.35
CA THR A 156 -1.47 -6.24 -13.78
C THR A 156 -0.29 -7.20 -14.02
N VAL A 157 -0.49 -8.22 -14.86
CA VAL A 157 0.58 -9.15 -15.29
C VAL A 157 1.71 -8.37 -15.96
N SER A 158 3.00 -8.65 -15.72
CA SER A 158 4.07 -7.92 -16.44
C SER A 158 4.12 -8.26 -17.95
N PRO A 159 4.78 -7.45 -18.80
CA PRO A 159 4.99 -7.78 -20.21
C PRO A 159 5.63 -9.15 -20.43
N GLU A 160 6.61 -9.50 -19.60
CA GLU A 160 7.34 -10.76 -19.68
C GLU A 160 6.47 -11.94 -19.23
N MET A 161 5.61 -11.72 -18.22
CA MET A 161 4.61 -12.71 -17.82
C MET A 161 3.53 -12.91 -18.87
N ALA A 162 3.17 -11.86 -19.61
CA ALA A 162 2.16 -11.90 -20.68
C ALA A 162 2.58 -12.77 -21.88
N GLU A 163 3.87 -13.12 -22.02
CA GLU A 163 4.36 -14.10 -23.00
C GLU A 163 3.97 -15.55 -22.63
N ASP A 164 3.75 -15.82 -21.34
CA ASP A 164 3.38 -17.15 -20.85
C ASP A 164 1.86 -17.38 -20.87
N LEU A 165 1.09 -16.43 -21.42
CA LEU A 165 -0.38 -16.38 -21.43
C LEU A 165 -0.93 -16.17 -22.85
N THR A 166 -2.07 -16.79 -23.16
CA THR A 166 -2.93 -16.42 -24.31
C THR A 166 -4.28 -15.94 -23.78
N PHE A 167 -5.08 -15.24 -24.58
CA PHE A 167 -6.47 -14.99 -24.18
C PHE A 167 -7.29 -16.30 -24.29
N PRO A 168 -8.20 -16.60 -23.34
CA PRO A 168 -9.10 -17.74 -23.48
C PRO A 168 -9.87 -17.67 -24.80
N GLY A 169 -10.05 -18.81 -25.47
CA GLY A 169 -10.54 -18.82 -26.86
C GLY A 169 -11.85 -18.06 -27.06
N PHE A 170 -12.78 -18.19 -26.11
CA PHE A 170 -14.08 -17.53 -26.14
C PHE A 170 -14.04 -15.99 -25.99
N VAL A 171 -12.89 -15.40 -25.66
CA VAL A 171 -12.69 -13.94 -25.60
C VAL A 171 -11.58 -13.45 -26.55
N ALA A 172 -10.90 -14.35 -27.25
CA ALA A 172 -9.75 -14.05 -28.10
C ALA A 172 -10.17 -13.57 -29.50
N CYS A 173 -11.07 -12.58 -29.58
CA CYS A 173 -11.48 -11.95 -30.84
C CYS A 173 -11.56 -10.43 -30.71
N GLU A 174 -11.49 -9.72 -31.84
CA GLU A 174 -11.51 -8.25 -31.86
C GLU A 174 -12.73 -7.64 -31.14
N GLY A 175 -13.94 -8.18 -31.38
CA GLY A 175 -15.17 -7.69 -30.76
C GLY A 175 -15.16 -7.78 -29.23
N MET A 176 -14.67 -8.89 -28.68
CA MET A 176 -14.55 -9.08 -27.22
C MET A 176 -13.46 -8.18 -26.63
N LEU A 177 -12.29 -8.12 -27.26
CA LEU A 177 -11.16 -7.36 -26.72
C LEU A 177 -11.35 -5.84 -26.79
N LYS A 178 -12.23 -5.32 -27.67
CA LYS A 178 -12.66 -3.90 -27.60
C LYS A 178 -13.28 -3.53 -26.26
N MET A 179 -13.84 -4.49 -25.54
CA MET A 179 -14.45 -4.30 -24.22
C MET A 179 -13.49 -4.63 -23.07
N LEU A 180 -12.23 -4.97 -23.36
CA LEU A 180 -11.24 -5.34 -22.35
C LEU A 180 -10.99 -4.19 -21.37
N LYS A 181 -11.07 -4.48 -20.07
CA LYS A 181 -10.74 -3.55 -18.99
C LYS A 181 -9.34 -3.81 -18.43
N GLN A 182 -9.04 -5.05 -18.09
CA GLN A 182 -7.78 -5.40 -17.41
C GLN A 182 -7.52 -6.91 -17.50
N VAL A 183 -6.24 -7.29 -17.48
CA VAL A 183 -5.77 -8.64 -17.18
C VAL A 183 -4.98 -8.55 -15.88
N ALA A 184 -5.52 -9.15 -14.83
CA ALA A 184 -4.96 -9.09 -13.49
C ALA A 184 -4.35 -10.44 -13.09
N ILE A 185 -3.29 -10.37 -12.29
CA ILE A 185 -2.71 -11.49 -11.57
C ILE A 185 -3.14 -11.45 -10.10
N PHE A 186 -3.56 -12.61 -9.61
CA PHE A 186 -3.85 -12.86 -8.21
C PHE A 186 -2.89 -13.92 -7.67
N PHE A 187 -2.01 -13.54 -6.75
CA PHE A 187 -0.99 -14.46 -6.21
C PHE A 187 -0.94 -14.40 -4.67
N ASN A 188 -1.10 -15.56 -4.03
CA ASN A 188 -0.98 -15.72 -2.57
C ASN A 188 -0.44 -17.10 -2.17
N SER A 189 -0.28 -17.31 -0.86
CA SER A 189 0.28 -18.54 -0.28
C SER A 189 -0.73 -19.60 0.14
N GLY A 190 -2.01 -19.46 -0.23
CA GLY A 190 -3.03 -20.49 0.00
C GLY A 190 -4.11 -20.13 1.03
N TRP A 191 -4.09 -18.92 1.60
CA TRP A 191 -4.96 -18.54 2.74
C TRP A 191 -6.11 -17.60 2.38
N SER A 192 -6.15 -17.06 1.15
CA SER A 192 -7.10 -16.00 0.82
C SER A 192 -8.54 -16.49 0.75
N SER A 193 -9.44 -15.71 1.34
CA SER A 193 -10.89 -15.82 1.24
C SER A 193 -11.42 -14.42 0.89
N THR A 194 -12.27 -14.31 -0.14
CA THR A 194 -12.95 -13.05 -0.44
C THR A 194 -14.14 -12.87 0.50
N ASP A 195 -14.57 -11.63 0.69
CA ASP A 195 -15.90 -11.36 1.20
C ASP A 195 -16.95 -11.80 0.17
N ILE A 196 -18.21 -11.85 0.58
CA ILE A 196 -19.32 -12.11 -0.34
C ILE A 196 -19.62 -10.79 -1.06
N HIS A 197 -19.40 -10.75 -2.36
CA HIS A 197 -19.54 -9.52 -3.14
C HIS A 197 -19.97 -9.81 -4.58
N LEU A 198 -20.32 -8.75 -5.31
CA LEU A 198 -20.50 -8.78 -6.77
C LEU A 198 -19.39 -8.00 -7.46
N ASP A 199 -19.11 -8.38 -8.69
CA ASP A 199 -18.27 -7.60 -9.60
C ASP A 199 -19.14 -6.72 -10.51
N VAL A 200 -18.63 -5.52 -10.80
CA VAL A 200 -19.22 -4.56 -11.75
C VAL A 200 -18.69 -4.74 -13.19
N THR A 201 -18.11 -5.90 -13.46
CA THR A 201 -17.54 -6.28 -14.75
C THR A 201 -17.87 -7.73 -15.05
N GLU A 202 -17.79 -8.09 -16.33
CA GLU A 202 -17.75 -9.49 -16.72
C GLU A 202 -16.39 -10.08 -16.32
N THR A 203 -16.40 -11.08 -15.45
CA THR A 203 -15.18 -11.62 -14.84
C THR A 203 -14.88 -13.00 -15.39
N ILE A 204 -13.75 -13.14 -16.08
CA ILE A 204 -13.23 -14.44 -16.53
C ILE A 204 -12.02 -14.77 -15.68
N PHE A 205 -12.09 -15.84 -14.89
CA PHE A 205 -11.10 -16.17 -13.88
C PHE A 205 -10.46 -17.54 -14.14
N ALA A 206 -9.18 -17.53 -14.51
CA ALA A 206 -8.37 -18.70 -14.85
C ALA A 206 -7.47 -19.11 -13.68
N GLN A 207 -7.59 -20.35 -13.21
CA GLN A 207 -6.71 -20.89 -12.18
C GLN A 207 -5.40 -21.41 -12.81
N VAL A 208 -4.27 -20.81 -12.43
CA VAL A 208 -2.96 -21.18 -12.99
C VAL A 208 -2.25 -22.24 -12.14
N THR A 209 -2.16 -22.01 -10.83
CA THR A 209 -1.54 -22.95 -9.88
C THR A 209 -2.40 -23.10 -8.62
N GLY A 210 -2.38 -24.28 -7.99
CA GLY A 210 -3.28 -24.58 -6.87
C GLY A 210 -4.74 -24.71 -7.32
N GLY A 211 -5.67 -24.51 -6.38
CA GLY A 211 -7.10 -24.55 -6.65
C GLY A 211 -7.87 -23.44 -5.94
N ARG A 212 -9.16 -23.33 -6.26
CA ARG A 212 -10.06 -22.36 -5.64
C ARG A 212 -11.47 -22.91 -5.58
N HIS A 213 -12.09 -22.82 -4.41
CA HIS A 213 -13.49 -23.10 -4.21
C HIS A 213 -14.29 -21.81 -4.40
N TRP A 214 -15.37 -21.90 -5.17
CA TRP A 214 -16.25 -20.80 -5.48
C TRP A 214 -17.68 -21.15 -5.11
N ILE A 215 -18.35 -20.18 -4.51
CA ILE A 215 -19.75 -20.21 -4.16
C ILE A 215 -20.38 -19.02 -4.87
N LEU A 216 -21.33 -19.27 -5.76
CA LEU A 216 -22.05 -18.23 -6.50
C LEU A 216 -23.53 -18.26 -6.13
N THR A 217 -24.17 -17.10 -6.20
CA THR A 217 -25.63 -16.97 -6.16
C THR A 217 -26.09 -15.89 -7.14
N THR A 218 -27.36 -15.95 -7.52
CA THR A 218 -27.90 -15.11 -8.59
C THR A 218 -28.00 -13.66 -8.15
N PRO A 219 -27.99 -12.68 -9.08
CA PRO A 219 -28.21 -11.28 -8.75
C PRO A 219 -29.52 -11.06 -7.95
N ARG A 220 -30.58 -11.82 -8.28
CA ARG A 220 -31.90 -11.72 -7.63
C ARG A 220 -31.92 -12.18 -6.17
N ASP A 221 -31.00 -13.06 -5.80
CA ASP A 221 -30.84 -13.53 -4.41
C ASP A 221 -30.01 -12.54 -3.57
N GLY A 222 -29.45 -11.48 -4.19
CA GLY A 222 -28.69 -10.42 -3.50
C GLY A 222 -29.41 -9.78 -2.33
N LYS A 223 -30.72 -9.57 -2.45
CA LYS A 223 -31.59 -9.05 -1.37
C LYS A 223 -31.55 -9.89 -0.09
N TYR A 224 -31.17 -11.17 -0.17
CA TYR A 224 -31.02 -12.06 0.99
C TYR A 224 -29.62 -12.01 1.60
N LEU A 225 -28.70 -11.26 1.00
CA LEU A 225 -27.33 -11.04 1.46
C LEU A 225 -27.15 -9.70 2.20
N TYR A 226 -28.22 -8.93 2.42
CA TYR A 226 -28.21 -7.72 3.27
C TYR A 226 -27.23 -6.63 2.80
N THR A 227 -27.02 -6.52 1.49
CA THR A 227 -26.05 -5.60 0.85
C THR A 227 -26.42 -4.12 0.98
N ASP A 228 -27.70 -3.81 1.21
CA ASP A 228 -28.22 -2.44 1.36
C ASP A 228 -28.10 -1.86 2.79
N GLU A 229 -27.87 -2.71 3.80
CA GLU A 229 -28.02 -2.30 5.21
C GLU A 229 -26.75 -1.67 5.81
N PHE A 230 -25.62 -1.65 5.10
CA PHE A 230 -24.35 -1.11 5.60
C PHE A 230 -23.56 -0.31 4.54
N ALA A 231 -23.21 0.93 4.90
CA ALA A 231 -22.88 2.00 3.96
C ALA A 231 -21.42 2.21 3.49
N PRO A 232 -20.36 1.40 3.76
CA PRO A 232 -19.05 1.80 3.23
C PRO A 232 -18.84 1.41 1.76
N HIS A 233 -19.41 0.29 1.27
CA HIS A 233 -19.13 -0.25 -0.07
C HIS A 233 -20.35 -0.96 -0.69
N ASN A 234 -20.97 -0.35 -1.72
CA ASN A 234 -22.08 -0.96 -2.46
C ASN A 234 -21.67 -2.32 -3.06
N GLY A 235 -22.50 -3.34 -2.88
CA GLY A 235 -22.30 -4.68 -3.47
C GLY A 235 -21.43 -5.65 -2.65
N ILE A 236 -21.02 -5.29 -1.42
CA ILE A 236 -20.38 -6.21 -0.46
C ILE A 236 -21.38 -6.55 0.65
N SER A 237 -21.56 -7.84 0.93
CA SER A 237 -22.46 -8.30 1.99
C SER A 237 -21.81 -8.11 3.38
N PRO A 238 -22.57 -7.68 4.40
CA PRO A 238 -22.11 -7.64 5.79
C PRO A 238 -22.04 -9.03 6.45
N VAL A 239 -22.46 -10.09 5.75
CA VAL A 239 -22.45 -11.46 6.26
C VAL A 239 -21.02 -11.97 6.32
N ASN A 240 -20.59 -12.44 7.50
CA ASN A 240 -19.28 -13.07 7.65
C ASN A 240 -19.28 -14.44 6.94
N GLN A 241 -18.41 -14.57 5.95
CA GLN A 241 -18.27 -15.74 5.08
C GLN A 241 -17.64 -16.96 5.75
N GLU A 242 -16.89 -16.76 6.84
CA GLU A 242 -16.28 -17.85 7.60
C GLU A 242 -17.21 -18.37 8.70
N THR A 243 -18.14 -17.53 9.19
CA THR A 243 -19.12 -17.89 10.23
C THR A 243 -20.46 -17.17 9.99
N VAL A 244 -21.41 -17.82 9.32
CA VAL A 244 -22.71 -17.24 8.96
C VAL A 244 -23.66 -17.25 10.16
N ASP A 245 -23.90 -16.08 10.73
CA ASP A 245 -24.87 -15.90 11.82
C ASP A 245 -26.31 -15.85 11.27
N LEU A 246 -26.96 -17.01 11.17
CA LEU A 246 -28.36 -17.13 10.78
C LEU A 246 -29.40 -16.55 11.76
N ILE A 247 -29.01 -16.13 12.97
CA ILE A 247 -29.92 -15.38 13.86
C ILE A 247 -29.95 -13.93 13.41
N LYS A 248 -28.77 -13.37 13.11
CA LYS A 248 -28.63 -12.01 12.61
C LYS A 248 -29.06 -11.87 11.15
N PHE A 249 -28.76 -12.87 10.32
CA PHE A 249 -28.99 -12.87 8.88
C PHE A 249 -29.78 -14.12 8.43
N PRO A 250 -31.04 -14.30 8.90
CA PRO A 250 -31.83 -15.51 8.66
C PRO A 250 -32.09 -15.79 7.17
N ASP A 251 -32.21 -14.74 6.37
CA ASP A 251 -32.59 -14.85 4.96
C ASP A 251 -31.49 -15.42 4.07
N VAL A 252 -30.23 -15.43 4.53
CA VAL A 252 -29.10 -16.03 3.81
C VAL A 252 -29.32 -17.52 3.54
N SER A 253 -30.16 -18.19 4.34
CA SER A 253 -30.55 -19.60 4.12
C SER A 253 -31.43 -19.83 2.88
N LYS A 254 -32.06 -18.77 2.35
CA LYS A 254 -32.99 -18.81 1.21
C LYS A 254 -32.29 -18.81 -0.15
N ILE A 255 -31.01 -18.44 -0.20
CA ILE A 255 -30.27 -18.31 -1.46
C ILE A 255 -30.08 -19.65 -2.14
N VAL A 256 -30.06 -19.63 -3.48
CA VAL A 256 -29.61 -20.77 -4.26
C VAL A 256 -28.09 -20.71 -4.40
N ILE A 257 -27.42 -21.82 -4.11
CA ILE A 257 -25.96 -21.91 -4.19
C ILE A 257 -25.51 -22.73 -5.39
N TYR A 258 -24.55 -22.16 -6.12
CA TYR A 258 -23.77 -22.84 -7.14
C TYR A 258 -22.35 -23.04 -6.62
N ASN A 259 -21.98 -24.30 -6.38
CA ASN A 259 -20.67 -24.64 -5.85
C ASN A 259 -19.76 -25.22 -6.95
N ILE A 260 -18.56 -24.68 -7.08
CA ILE A 260 -17.55 -25.22 -7.98
C ILE A 260 -16.16 -25.15 -7.37
N THR A 261 -15.34 -26.14 -7.68
CA THR A 261 -13.90 -26.06 -7.41
C THR A 261 -13.14 -26.00 -8.71
N LEU A 262 -12.30 -25.00 -8.87
CA LEU A 262 -11.35 -24.88 -9.96
C LEU A 262 -10.02 -25.50 -9.54
N GLU A 263 -9.42 -26.26 -10.44
CA GLU A 263 -8.07 -26.78 -10.34
C GLU A 263 -7.20 -26.12 -11.43
N ALA A 264 -5.88 -26.28 -11.37
CA ALA A 264 -4.97 -25.69 -12.34
C ALA A 264 -5.34 -26.04 -13.80
N GLY A 265 -5.50 -25.00 -14.63
CA GLY A 265 -5.92 -25.10 -16.02
C GLY A 265 -7.44 -24.94 -16.25
N ASP A 266 -8.23 -24.82 -15.19
CA ASP A 266 -9.66 -24.50 -15.27
C ASP A 266 -9.91 -22.99 -15.34
N ILE A 267 -11.07 -22.62 -15.88
CA ILE A 267 -11.54 -21.23 -15.95
C ILE A 267 -13.03 -21.16 -15.60
N ILE A 268 -13.43 -20.08 -14.92
CA ILE A 268 -14.83 -19.72 -14.68
C ILE A 268 -15.13 -18.36 -15.29
N TYR A 269 -16.28 -18.24 -15.91
CA TYR A 269 -16.89 -16.97 -16.28
C TYR A 269 -18.02 -16.66 -15.32
N ILE A 270 -17.95 -15.48 -14.70
CA ILE A 270 -18.91 -14.95 -13.75
C ILE A 270 -19.51 -13.69 -14.37
N PRO A 271 -20.84 -13.68 -14.65
CA PRO A 271 -21.45 -12.52 -15.23
C PRO A 271 -21.51 -11.33 -14.28
N GLU A 272 -21.41 -10.11 -14.82
CA GLU A 272 -21.59 -8.88 -14.05
C GLU A 272 -22.89 -8.93 -13.22
N GLY A 273 -22.77 -8.65 -11.92
CA GLY A 273 -23.88 -8.67 -10.95
C GLY A 273 -24.10 -10.00 -10.20
N TRP A 274 -23.39 -11.08 -10.54
CA TRP A 274 -23.47 -12.31 -9.75
C TRP A 274 -22.69 -12.19 -8.44
N PHE A 275 -23.37 -12.50 -7.34
CA PHE A 275 -22.75 -12.55 -6.03
C PHE A 275 -21.92 -13.81 -5.88
N HIS A 276 -20.73 -13.66 -5.30
CA HIS A 276 -19.82 -14.76 -5.15
C HIS A 276 -18.89 -14.62 -3.96
N GLN A 277 -18.39 -15.78 -3.53
CA GLN A 277 -17.34 -15.94 -2.53
C GLN A 277 -16.32 -16.93 -3.08
N ALA A 278 -15.05 -16.56 -3.02
CA ALA A 278 -13.95 -17.40 -3.50
C ALA A 278 -12.95 -17.68 -2.38
N ARG A 279 -12.68 -18.95 -2.13
CA ARG A 279 -11.72 -19.42 -1.14
C ARG A 279 -10.62 -20.23 -1.79
N THR A 280 -9.38 -19.86 -1.53
CA THR A 280 -8.23 -20.59 -2.04
C THR A 280 -8.20 -22.03 -1.49
N LYS A 281 -7.82 -22.98 -2.34
CA LYS A 281 -7.65 -24.40 -2.02
C LYS A 281 -6.25 -24.85 -2.44
N GLY A 282 -5.57 -25.62 -1.58
CA GLY A 282 -4.22 -26.11 -1.84
C GLY A 282 -3.11 -25.18 -1.31
N GLY A 283 -1.85 -25.54 -1.60
CA GLY A 283 -0.67 -24.85 -1.10
C GLY A 283 -0.12 -23.77 -2.04
N ALA A 284 0.90 -23.08 -1.57
CA ALA A 284 1.64 -22.09 -2.34
C ALA A 284 2.57 -22.75 -3.40
N PRO A 285 2.77 -22.12 -4.58
CA PRO A 285 2.13 -20.88 -5.01
C PRO A 285 0.67 -21.09 -5.46
N ASN A 286 -0.25 -20.20 -5.07
CA ASN A 286 -1.61 -20.14 -5.63
C ASN A 286 -1.73 -18.90 -6.51
N ILE A 287 -1.78 -19.13 -7.83
CA ILE A 287 -1.77 -18.08 -8.84
C ILE A 287 -3.00 -18.24 -9.71
N ALA A 288 -3.62 -17.11 -10.04
CA ALA A 288 -4.70 -17.04 -10.99
C ALA A 288 -4.60 -15.77 -11.84
N ILE A 289 -5.21 -15.83 -13.01
CA ILE A 289 -5.31 -14.72 -13.95
C ILE A 289 -6.78 -14.39 -14.15
N ALA A 290 -7.16 -13.12 -14.01
CA ALA A 290 -8.49 -12.68 -14.40
C ALA A 290 -8.44 -11.77 -15.62
N VAL A 291 -9.41 -11.94 -16.52
CA VAL A 291 -9.70 -11.02 -17.61
C VAL A 291 -11.02 -10.34 -17.27
N PHE A 292 -10.97 -9.02 -17.10
CA PHE A 292 -12.15 -8.19 -16.82
C PHE A 292 -12.60 -7.49 -18.09
N ILE A 293 -13.91 -7.54 -18.36
CA ILE A 293 -14.53 -6.94 -19.54
C ILE A 293 -15.64 -5.96 -19.12
N ASN A 294 -15.61 -4.76 -19.70
CA ASN A 294 -16.63 -3.73 -19.53
C ASN A 294 -17.78 -3.98 -20.51
N PHE A 295 -18.88 -4.54 -20.03
CA PHE A 295 -20.04 -4.83 -20.87
C PHE A 295 -21.26 -3.98 -20.53
N LEU A 296 -21.79 -4.09 -19.30
CA LEU A 296 -22.94 -3.29 -18.88
C LEU A 296 -22.53 -2.03 -18.18
N LEU A 297 -21.62 -2.13 -17.20
CA LEU A 297 -21.29 -1.03 -16.28
C LEU A 297 -22.54 -0.56 -15.52
N CYS A 298 -23.33 -1.52 -15.06
CA CYS A 298 -24.64 -1.32 -14.43
C CYS A 298 -24.64 -0.28 -13.31
N MET A 299 -23.61 -0.30 -12.46
CA MET A 299 -23.46 0.61 -11.33
C MET A 299 -23.44 2.09 -11.75
N TRP A 300 -23.05 2.38 -12.99
CA TRP A 300 -22.97 3.75 -13.53
C TRP A 300 -24.11 4.08 -14.48
N GLU A 301 -24.66 3.09 -15.17
CA GLU A 301 -25.71 3.26 -16.19
C GLU A 301 -27.12 3.17 -15.59
N CYS A 302 -27.30 2.50 -14.45
CA CYS A 302 -28.59 2.38 -13.77
C CYS A 302 -28.76 3.48 -12.71
N PRO A 303 -29.98 4.03 -12.54
CA PRO A 303 -30.25 4.98 -11.48
C PRO A 303 -30.15 4.31 -10.11
N ASP A 304 -29.79 5.10 -9.08
CA ASP A 304 -29.83 4.64 -7.69
C ASP A 304 -31.24 4.20 -7.30
N SER A 305 -31.38 2.95 -6.88
CA SER A 305 -32.65 2.32 -6.52
C SER A 305 -32.44 1.26 -5.43
N ASP A 306 -33.51 0.60 -4.97
CA ASP A 306 -33.36 -0.61 -4.16
C ASP A 306 -32.78 -1.78 -4.99
N ASP A 307 -32.26 -2.81 -4.32
CA ASP A 307 -31.63 -3.98 -4.94
C ASP A 307 -32.52 -4.66 -6.00
N ALA A 308 -33.84 -4.76 -5.76
CA ALA A 308 -34.75 -5.45 -6.66
C ALA A 308 -34.94 -4.65 -7.96
N GLU A 309 -35.12 -3.34 -7.84
CA GLU A 309 -35.22 -2.45 -9.00
C GLU A 309 -33.88 -2.33 -9.74
N TYR A 310 -32.75 -2.29 -9.03
CA TYR A 310 -31.42 -2.24 -9.62
C TYR A 310 -31.16 -3.48 -10.48
N VAL A 311 -31.44 -4.67 -9.93
CA VAL A 311 -31.30 -5.95 -10.65
C VAL A 311 -32.19 -5.99 -11.90
N GLU A 312 -33.44 -5.54 -11.82
CA GLU A 312 -34.34 -5.52 -12.98
C GLU A 312 -33.92 -4.48 -14.04
N ASN A 313 -33.37 -3.34 -13.64
CA ASN A 313 -32.81 -2.35 -14.55
C ASN A 313 -31.55 -2.90 -15.26
N CYS A 314 -30.69 -3.60 -14.54
CA CYS A 314 -29.55 -4.30 -15.10
C CYS A 314 -29.94 -5.37 -16.13
N ILE A 315 -30.97 -6.17 -15.82
CA ILE A 315 -31.50 -7.17 -16.75
C ILE A 315 -31.97 -6.50 -18.04
N LYS A 316 -32.78 -5.43 -17.94
CA LYS A 316 -33.24 -4.67 -19.10
C LYS A 316 -32.08 -4.09 -19.92
N LEU A 317 -31.07 -3.52 -19.25
CA LEU A 317 -29.89 -2.98 -19.91
C LEU A 317 -29.12 -4.07 -20.67
N ARG A 318 -28.99 -5.26 -20.10
CA ARG A 318 -28.36 -6.43 -20.75
C ARG A 318 -29.15 -6.89 -21.97
N GLU A 319 -30.49 -6.90 -21.89
CA GLU A 319 -31.37 -7.25 -23.00
C GLU A 319 -31.30 -6.26 -24.17
N GLN A 320 -30.98 -4.99 -23.89
CA GLN A 320 -30.84 -3.93 -24.90
C GLN A 320 -29.51 -3.96 -25.68
N LYS A 321 -28.49 -4.70 -25.20
CA LYS A 321 -27.22 -4.83 -25.92
C LYS A 321 -27.42 -5.52 -27.29
N PRO A 322 -26.50 -5.39 -28.26
CA PRO A 322 -26.61 -6.03 -29.59
C PRO A 322 -26.73 -7.55 -29.52
N THR A 323 -27.51 -8.21 -30.40
CA THR A 323 -27.73 -9.69 -30.38
C THR A 323 -26.57 -10.50 -30.90
N GLU A 324 -25.75 -9.88 -31.72
CA GLU A 324 -24.62 -10.50 -32.38
C GLU A 324 -23.35 -9.74 -32.03
N LEU A 325 -22.25 -10.47 -31.99
CA LEU A 325 -20.91 -9.95 -31.80
C LEU A 325 -20.16 -10.05 -33.12
N GLU A 326 -19.58 -8.94 -33.58
CA GLU A 326 -18.71 -8.94 -34.75
C GLU A 326 -17.25 -9.20 -34.34
N CYS A 327 -16.72 -10.37 -34.71
CA CYS A 327 -15.32 -10.72 -34.55
C CYS A 327 -14.59 -10.68 -35.91
N ASN A 328 -14.07 -9.51 -36.30
CA ASN A 328 -13.39 -9.35 -37.61
C ASN A 328 -12.17 -10.25 -37.79
N PHE A 329 -11.48 -10.57 -36.70
CA PHE A 329 -10.38 -11.51 -36.66
C PHE A 329 -10.25 -12.12 -35.26
N ARG A 330 -9.63 -13.31 -35.21
CA ARG A 330 -9.35 -14.07 -33.99
C ARG A 330 -7.87 -14.01 -33.64
N MET A 331 -7.56 -14.18 -32.36
CA MET A 331 -6.24 -14.02 -31.76
C MET A 331 -5.90 -15.15 -30.79
N GLU A 332 -6.54 -16.31 -30.96
CA GLU A 332 -6.41 -17.48 -30.07
C GLU A 332 -4.97 -18.01 -30.00
N ASP A 333 -4.24 -17.89 -31.11
CA ASP A 333 -2.85 -18.37 -31.23
C ASP A 333 -1.80 -17.33 -30.80
N LEU A 334 -2.22 -16.12 -30.44
CA LEU A 334 -1.32 -15.06 -30.01
C LEU A 334 -1.20 -15.03 -28.50
N THR A 335 0.02 -14.84 -28.01
CA THR A 335 0.24 -14.50 -26.61
C THR A 335 -0.42 -13.16 -26.28
N VAL A 336 -0.75 -12.94 -25.01
CA VAL A 336 -1.25 -11.64 -24.54
C VAL A 336 -0.25 -10.55 -24.91
N ARG A 337 1.06 -10.82 -24.81
CA ARG A 337 2.12 -9.89 -25.23
C ARG A 337 2.05 -9.52 -26.72
N GLU A 338 1.90 -10.49 -27.61
CA GLU A 338 1.79 -10.24 -29.05
C GLU A 338 0.51 -9.44 -29.41
N VAL A 339 -0.60 -9.71 -28.72
CA VAL A 339 -1.84 -8.92 -28.87
C VAL A 339 -1.61 -7.48 -28.43
N LEU A 340 -0.96 -7.27 -27.29
CA LEU A 340 -0.62 -5.93 -26.78
C LEU A 340 0.27 -5.15 -27.76
N ASP A 341 1.26 -5.81 -28.37
CA ASP A 341 2.20 -5.18 -29.31
C ASP A 341 1.56 -4.88 -30.68
N LYS A 342 0.74 -5.80 -31.20
CA LYS A 342 0.14 -5.68 -32.54
C LYS A 342 -1.16 -4.87 -32.55
N TYR A 343 -1.92 -4.92 -31.46
CA TYR A 343 -3.26 -4.33 -31.36
C TYR A 343 -3.41 -3.46 -30.10
N SER A 344 -2.39 -2.65 -29.80
CA SER A 344 -2.37 -1.76 -28.63
C SER A 344 -3.59 -0.84 -28.50
N TYR A 345 -4.30 -0.55 -29.59
CA TYR A 345 -5.55 0.23 -29.57
C TYR A 345 -6.75 -0.51 -28.95
N LEU A 346 -6.70 -1.85 -28.86
CA LEU A 346 -7.70 -2.68 -28.18
C LEU A 346 -7.46 -2.74 -26.67
N VAL A 347 -6.39 -2.10 -26.19
CA VAL A 347 -5.89 -2.25 -24.83
C VAL A 347 -6.08 -0.94 -24.08
N PRO A 348 -6.72 -0.95 -22.90
CA PRO A 348 -6.92 0.27 -22.14
C PRO A 348 -5.59 0.86 -21.67
N PRO A 349 -5.44 2.21 -21.65
CA PRO A 349 -4.19 2.87 -21.31
C PRO A 349 -3.56 2.46 -19.97
N GLY A 350 -4.38 2.04 -18.99
CA GLY A 350 -3.95 1.59 -17.66
C GLY A 350 -3.30 0.21 -17.62
N MET A 351 -3.50 -0.63 -18.63
CA MET A 351 -2.81 -1.91 -18.75
C MET A 351 -1.34 -1.73 -19.18
N VAL A 352 -1.03 -0.58 -19.79
CA VAL A 352 0.29 -0.21 -20.32
C VAL A 352 1.00 0.81 -19.43
N GLN A 353 0.38 1.23 -18.32
CA GLN A 353 1.07 1.98 -17.26
C GLN A 353 1.93 1.03 -16.42
N TRP A 354 2.84 0.33 -17.10
CA TRP A 354 4.01 -0.27 -16.48
C TRP A 354 4.75 0.86 -15.82
N ASN A 355 4.72 0.88 -14.48
CA ASN A 355 5.31 1.90 -13.63
C ASN A 355 6.41 2.65 -14.36
N LYS A 356 6.09 3.82 -14.92
CA LYS A 356 7.11 4.82 -15.14
C LYS A 356 7.75 4.93 -13.77
N LYS A 357 9.03 4.58 -13.69
CA LYS A 357 9.87 4.88 -12.54
C LYS A 357 9.67 6.38 -12.33
N GLU A 358 8.70 6.75 -11.51
CA GLU A 358 8.60 8.12 -11.04
C GLU A 358 9.83 8.26 -10.15
N GLU A 359 10.87 8.80 -10.78
CA GLU A 359 12.10 9.11 -10.12
C GLU A 359 11.76 10.05 -8.97
N LEU A 360 12.25 9.71 -7.78
CA LEU A 360 12.10 10.56 -6.61
C LEU A 360 12.63 11.95 -6.97
N THR A 361 11.73 12.92 -7.19
CA THR A 361 12.09 14.26 -7.65
C THR A 361 13.12 14.84 -6.69
N PRO A 362 14.37 15.05 -7.14
CA PRO A 362 15.41 15.54 -6.27
C PRO A 362 15.18 17.03 -5.98
N VAL A 363 15.65 17.47 -4.83
CA VAL A 363 15.69 18.87 -4.45
C VAL A 363 17.08 19.41 -4.73
N LEU A 364 17.15 20.54 -5.45
CA LEU A 364 18.41 21.23 -5.69
C LEU A 364 18.88 21.90 -4.41
N LEU A 365 20.03 21.48 -3.89
CA LEU A 365 20.68 22.11 -2.75
C LEU A 365 21.35 23.41 -3.17
N LYS A 366 21.57 24.31 -2.20
CA LYS A 366 22.29 25.58 -2.42
C LYS A 366 23.71 25.40 -2.95
N SER A 367 24.31 24.23 -2.72
CA SER A 367 25.60 23.80 -3.27
C SER A 367 25.56 23.41 -4.76
N GLY A 368 24.38 23.35 -5.38
CA GLY A 368 24.18 22.96 -6.78
C GLY A 368 23.99 21.45 -7.01
N TYR A 369 23.97 20.64 -5.96
CA TYR A 369 23.78 19.19 -6.05
C TYR A 369 22.32 18.79 -5.77
N ASN A 370 21.85 17.77 -6.47
CA ASN A 370 20.52 17.19 -6.29
C ASN A 370 20.50 16.22 -5.10
N MET A 371 19.53 16.39 -4.20
CA MET A 371 19.32 15.54 -3.03
C MET A 371 17.92 14.89 -3.09
N PRO A 372 17.81 13.55 -3.03
CA PRO A 372 16.51 12.89 -2.94
C PRO A 372 15.71 13.35 -1.70
N MET A 373 14.39 13.48 -1.86
CA MET A 373 13.50 13.94 -0.79
C MET A 373 13.18 12.84 0.26
N LEU A 374 13.40 11.58 -0.10
CA LEU A 374 13.28 10.42 0.77
C LEU A 374 14.59 9.63 0.77
N GLY A 375 15.03 9.21 1.95
CA GLY A 375 16.13 8.28 2.11
C GLY A 375 15.93 7.26 3.21
N LEU A 376 16.94 6.40 3.40
CA LEU A 376 16.97 5.40 4.46
C LEU A 376 17.89 5.87 5.59
N GLY A 377 17.35 5.97 6.80
CA GLY A 377 18.16 6.21 8.00
C GLY A 377 18.81 4.92 8.51
N LEU A 378 20.11 4.94 8.77
CA LEU A 378 20.88 3.75 9.17
C LEU A 378 21.44 3.81 10.60
N GLY A 379 21.25 4.92 11.31
CA GLY A 379 21.76 5.11 12.67
C GLY A 379 21.37 3.99 13.66
N GLY A 380 22.35 3.45 14.37
CA GLY A 380 22.15 2.41 15.39
C GLY A 380 21.55 1.10 14.85
N THR A 381 21.93 0.69 13.64
CA THR A 381 21.50 -0.56 13.01
C THR A 381 22.64 -1.58 13.07
N SER A 382 22.36 -2.82 13.47
CA SER A 382 23.34 -3.90 13.45
C SER A 382 23.78 -4.23 12.02
N GLN A 383 24.97 -4.85 11.87
CA GLN A 383 25.54 -5.18 10.56
C GLN A 383 24.60 -6.01 9.69
N GLU A 384 24.04 -7.10 10.22
CA GLU A 384 23.12 -8.00 9.51
C GLU A 384 21.85 -7.26 9.04
N ASN A 385 21.25 -6.47 9.94
CA ASN A 385 20.05 -5.71 9.60
C ASN A 385 20.33 -4.59 8.60
N ALA A 386 21.52 -3.99 8.63
CA ALA A 386 21.93 -2.97 7.68
C ALA A 386 22.11 -3.55 6.28
N ASP A 387 22.74 -4.73 6.14
CA ASP A 387 22.95 -5.37 4.82
C ASP A 387 21.61 -5.65 4.13
N ARG A 388 20.70 -6.33 4.83
CA ARG A 388 19.35 -6.61 4.32
C ARG A 388 18.59 -5.33 3.93
N ALA A 389 18.59 -4.32 4.81
CA ALA A 389 17.85 -3.08 4.59
C ALA A 389 18.42 -2.27 3.40
N ILE A 390 19.74 -2.17 3.28
CA ILE A 390 20.40 -1.41 2.21
C ILE A 390 20.18 -2.09 0.85
N ARG A 391 20.34 -3.42 0.77
CA ARG A 391 20.11 -4.16 -0.49
C ARG A 391 18.68 -3.98 -0.97
N HIS A 392 17.71 -4.17 -0.07
CA HIS A 392 16.29 -3.95 -0.37
C HIS A 392 16.02 -2.52 -0.84
N ALA A 393 16.50 -1.52 -0.09
CA ALA A 393 16.30 -0.12 -0.42
C ALA A 393 16.89 0.24 -1.80
N LEU A 394 18.12 -0.20 -2.12
CA LEU A 394 18.74 0.01 -3.43
C LEU A 394 17.91 -0.60 -4.56
N LYS A 395 17.49 -1.87 -4.38
CA LYS A 395 16.68 -2.64 -5.32
C LYS A 395 15.37 -1.91 -5.64
N ILE A 396 14.64 -1.48 -4.62
CA ILE A 396 13.35 -0.78 -4.82
C ILE A 396 13.51 0.71 -5.17
N GLY A 397 14.73 1.23 -5.31
CA GLY A 397 14.95 2.55 -5.91
C GLY A 397 15.37 3.69 -4.97
N TYR A 398 15.67 3.43 -3.69
CA TYR A 398 16.25 4.44 -2.82
C TYR A 398 17.61 4.90 -3.36
N ARG A 399 17.87 6.21 -3.20
CA ARG A 399 19.12 6.84 -3.60
C ARG A 399 19.80 7.60 -2.48
N LEU A 400 19.11 7.87 -1.37
CA LEU A 400 19.69 8.60 -0.24
C LEU A 400 19.88 7.68 0.97
N PHE A 401 21.07 7.68 1.54
CA PHE A 401 21.42 6.91 2.74
C PHE A 401 22.01 7.84 3.81
N ASP A 402 21.33 7.92 4.95
CA ASP A 402 21.75 8.73 6.10
C ASP A 402 22.49 7.85 7.12
N THR A 403 23.83 7.89 7.10
CA THR A 403 24.68 7.03 7.94
C THR A 403 25.02 7.68 9.27
N ASP A 404 25.67 6.92 10.14
CA ASP A 404 26.25 7.41 11.39
C ASP A 404 27.62 6.72 11.57
N PRO A 405 28.72 7.47 11.78
CA PRO A 405 30.05 6.87 11.93
C PRO A 405 30.23 6.05 13.21
N GLU A 406 29.27 6.10 14.14
CA GLU A 406 29.33 5.40 15.42
C GLU A 406 28.86 3.94 15.36
N GLY A 407 28.58 3.41 14.15
CA GLY A 407 28.22 2.01 13.95
C GLY A 407 28.76 1.43 12.65
N GLU A 408 28.31 0.22 12.31
CA GLU A 408 28.80 -0.57 11.17
C GLU A 408 28.19 -0.17 9.81
N SER A 409 27.21 0.74 9.81
CA SER A 409 26.41 1.06 8.61
C SER A 409 27.23 1.56 7.42
N GLU A 410 28.28 2.36 7.66
CA GLU A 410 29.15 2.88 6.61
C GLU A 410 29.97 1.79 5.93
N ALA A 411 30.49 0.83 6.70
CA ALA A 411 31.30 -0.26 6.18
C ALA A 411 30.45 -1.25 5.35
N VAL A 412 29.22 -1.50 5.81
CA VAL A 412 28.23 -2.31 5.08
C VAL A 412 27.83 -1.62 3.79
N LEU A 413 27.42 -0.35 3.86
CA LEU A 413 27.04 0.44 2.68
C LEU A 413 28.19 0.49 1.66
N GLY A 414 29.42 0.81 2.10
CA GLY A 414 30.59 0.85 1.23
C GLY A 414 30.89 -0.49 0.56
N SER A 415 30.73 -1.60 1.28
CA SER A 415 30.94 -2.94 0.71
C SER A 415 29.87 -3.31 -0.32
N ILE A 416 28.60 -2.99 -0.04
CA ILE A 416 27.51 -3.19 -1.00
C ILE A 416 27.74 -2.33 -2.24
N LEU A 417 28.05 -1.03 -2.08
CA LEU A 417 28.27 -0.10 -3.19
C LEU A 417 29.47 -0.51 -4.07
N ALA A 418 30.56 -1.02 -3.47
CA ALA A 418 31.72 -1.50 -4.21
C ALA A 418 31.45 -2.77 -5.04
N GLN A 419 30.48 -3.59 -4.61
CA GLN A 419 30.08 -4.83 -5.29
C GLN A 419 28.84 -4.62 -6.18
N ASN A 420 28.24 -3.42 -6.18
CA ASN A 420 26.84 -3.24 -6.52
C ASN A 420 26.52 -3.47 -8.00
N PRO A 421 25.62 -4.39 -8.35
CA PRO A 421 25.07 -4.51 -9.70
C PRO A 421 23.94 -3.49 -9.98
N TYR A 422 23.33 -2.89 -8.96
CA TYR A 422 22.08 -2.14 -9.13
C TYR A 422 22.28 -0.70 -9.63
N ARG A 423 23.22 0.06 -9.05
CA ARG A 423 23.41 1.50 -9.35
C ARG A 423 24.85 1.94 -9.16
N LYS A 424 25.28 2.94 -9.94
CA LYS A 424 26.61 3.54 -9.83
C LYS A 424 26.69 4.48 -8.63
N ARG A 425 27.91 4.72 -8.13
CA ARG A 425 28.17 5.58 -6.95
C ARG A 425 27.66 7.01 -7.16
N GLU A 426 27.76 7.55 -8.37
CA GLU A 426 27.28 8.90 -8.73
C GLU A 426 25.76 9.08 -8.66
N GLU A 427 25.00 7.99 -8.65
CA GLU A 427 23.53 8.00 -8.52
C GLU A 427 23.07 7.91 -7.06
N ILE A 428 24.00 7.63 -6.13
CA ILE A 428 23.73 7.46 -4.70
C ILE A 428 24.17 8.72 -3.94
N PHE A 429 23.32 9.20 -3.05
CA PHE A 429 23.56 10.33 -2.16
C PHE A 429 23.85 9.83 -0.74
N VAL A 430 25.09 9.94 -0.29
CA VAL A 430 25.52 9.47 1.04
C VAL A 430 25.72 10.65 2.00
N ILE A 431 25.10 10.56 3.18
CA ILE A 431 25.25 11.55 4.26
C ILE A 431 26.10 10.97 5.38
N VAL A 432 27.17 11.66 5.74
CA VAL A 432 28.04 11.36 6.89
C VAL A 432 27.89 12.46 7.94
N LYS A 433 28.09 12.12 9.23
CA LYS A 433 27.96 13.07 10.33
C LYS A 433 29.25 13.15 11.14
N VAL A 434 29.69 14.34 11.52
CA VAL A 434 30.80 14.56 12.46
C VAL A 434 30.23 14.57 13.87
N HIS A 435 30.57 13.57 14.68
CA HIS A 435 30.13 13.49 16.08
C HIS A 435 30.75 14.63 16.91
N PRO A 436 30.07 15.16 17.95
CA PRO A 436 30.62 16.22 18.81
C PRO A 436 31.99 15.90 19.45
N LYS A 437 32.33 14.62 19.60
CA LYS A 437 33.66 14.18 20.09
C LYS A 437 34.80 14.45 19.09
N ASP A 438 34.48 14.59 17.81
CA ASP A 438 35.43 14.85 16.72
C ASP A 438 35.41 16.33 16.27
N LEU A 439 34.91 17.25 17.11
CA LEU A 439 34.92 18.68 16.81
C LEU A 439 36.34 19.26 16.84
N GLY A 440 36.56 20.29 16.04
CA GLY A 440 37.87 20.88 15.76
C GLY A 440 38.41 20.52 14.39
N LYS A 441 39.27 21.39 13.86
CA LYS A 441 39.72 21.34 12.46
C LYS A 441 40.35 20.00 12.07
N TYR A 442 41.31 19.51 12.86
CA TYR A 442 42.02 18.27 12.57
C TYR A 442 41.16 17.02 12.85
N ALA A 443 40.48 16.98 13.99
CA ALA A 443 39.63 15.85 14.37
C ALA A 443 38.50 15.63 13.35
N THR A 444 37.91 16.71 12.84
CA THR A 444 36.86 16.66 11.81
C THR A 444 37.38 16.05 10.51
N LYS A 445 38.54 16.48 9.99
CA LYS A 445 39.13 15.89 8.79
C LYS A 445 39.42 14.41 8.98
N SER A 446 40.05 14.04 10.10
CA SER A 446 40.33 12.64 10.44
C SER A 446 39.06 11.78 10.53
N SER A 447 37.96 12.32 11.07
CA SER A 447 36.68 11.61 11.17
C SER A 447 36.06 11.35 9.79
N ILE A 448 36.15 12.33 8.88
CA ILE A 448 35.67 12.23 7.51
C ILE A 448 36.52 11.21 6.72
N GLU A 449 37.85 11.24 6.85
CA GLU A 449 38.75 10.26 6.22
C GLU A 449 38.45 8.82 6.65
N ARG A 450 38.21 8.60 7.95
CA ARG A 450 37.77 7.28 8.46
C ARG A 450 36.45 6.83 7.82
N SER A 451 35.51 7.76 7.65
CA SER A 451 34.20 7.46 7.04
C SER A 451 34.35 7.14 5.56
N MET A 452 35.15 7.90 4.80
CA MET A 452 35.47 7.61 3.40
C MET A 452 36.11 6.23 3.22
N LYS A 453 37.03 5.85 4.13
CA LYS A 453 37.65 4.52 4.12
C LYS A 453 36.64 3.40 4.32
N ARG A 454 35.69 3.55 5.25
CA ARG A 454 34.61 2.57 5.46
C ARG A 454 33.66 2.49 4.26
N LEU A 455 33.29 3.65 3.72
CA LEU A 455 32.41 3.77 2.56
C LEU A 455 33.09 3.39 1.24
N LYS A 456 34.43 3.25 1.21
CA LYS A 456 35.24 2.93 0.03
C LYS A 456 34.96 3.90 -1.13
N THR A 457 34.98 5.20 -0.84
CA THR A 457 34.64 6.28 -1.77
C THR A 457 35.64 7.43 -1.65
N ASP A 458 35.90 8.12 -2.75
CA ASP A 458 36.80 9.28 -2.80
C ASP A 458 36.09 10.61 -2.53
N TYR A 459 34.76 10.59 -2.45
CA TYR A 459 33.94 11.76 -2.11
C TYR A 459 32.69 11.40 -1.29
N ILE A 460 32.18 12.39 -0.55
CA ILE A 460 30.91 12.33 0.20
C ILE A 460 29.93 13.39 -0.33
N ASP A 461 28.66 13.04 -0.46
CA ASP A 461 27.64 13.96 -1.01
C ASP A 461 27.23 15.04 -0.01
N LEU A 462 27.08 14.68 1.27
CA LEU A 462 26.78 15.61 2.34
C LEU A 462 27.50 15.24 3.64
N VAL A 463 28.18 16.21 4.25
CA VAL A 463 28.67 16.08 5.64
C VAL A 463 27.93 17.05 6.55
N LEU A 464 27.42 16.52 7.68
CA LEU A 464 26.75 17.30 8.72
C LEU A 464 27.57 17.37 10.00
N ILE A 465 27.71 18.53 10.61
CA ILE A 465 28.09 18.61 12.03
C ILE A 465 26.90 18.10 12.85
N LYS A 466 27.02 16.95 13.54
CA LYS A 466 25.89 16.22 14.16
C LYS A 466 25.20 17.01 15.28
N ALA A 467 25.97 17.80 16.03
CA ALA A 467 25.52 18.71 17.06
C ALA A 467 26.61 19.76 17.38
N PRO A 468 26.26 20.94 17.92
CA PRO A 468 27.22 22.04 18.14
C PRO A 468 28.19 21.80 19.32
N SER A 469 27.85 20.90 20.24
CA SER A 469 28.71 20.51 21.38
C SER A 469 28.23 19.19 22.01
N CYS A 470 29.06 18.59 22.86
CA CYS A 470 28.72 17.39 23.63
C CYS A 470 27.65 17.64 24.72
N ASP A 471 27.37 18.89 25.08
CA ASP A 471 26.27 19.25 25.99
C ASP A 471 24.90 19.23 25.29
N THR A 472 24.89 18.97 23.98
CA THR A 472 23.65 18.79 23.24
C THR A 472 22.99 17.51 23.71
N ARG A 473 21.74 17.59 24.17
CA ARG A 473 20.97 16.45 24.69
C ARG A 473 21.10 15.22 23.78
N GLY A 474 21.60 14.12 24.35
CA GLY A 474 21.80 12.84 23.66
C GLY A 474 23.18 12.63 23.03
N PHE A 475 24.13 13.55 23.22
CA PHE A 475 25.50 13.48 22.67
C PHE A 475 26.59 13.62 23.74
N GLU A 476 26.29 13.16 24.97
CA GLU A 476 27.25 13.20 26.07
C GLU A 476 28.57 12.52 25.66
N CYS A 477 29.67 13.25 25.84
CA CYS A 477 31.01 12.78 25.55
C CYS A 477 31.82 12.74 26.84
N GLU A 478 32.85 11.91 26.88
CA GLU A 478 33.86 11.99 27.93
C GLU A 478 34.48 13.40 27.99
N ALA A 479 34.91 13.84 29.18
CA ALA A 479 35.56 15.13 29.32
C ALA A 479 36.88 15.15 28.53
N ASP A 480 37.05 16.15 27.66
CA ASP A 480 38.26 16.35 26.86
C ASP A 480 38.53 17.85 26.75
N GLU A 481 39.62 18.29 27.38
CA GLU A 481 40.02 19.70 27.41
C GLU A 481 40.62 20.18 26.07
N ASN A 482 41.00 19.27 25.17
CA ASN A 482 41.59 19.58 23.87
C ASN A 482 40.58 19.54 22.71
N ARG A 483 39.29 19.42 23.02
CA ARG A 483 38.23 19.37 22.01
C ARG A 483 38.10 20.72 21.31
N GLY A 484 38.09 20.70 19.98
CA GLY A 484 37.87 21.91 19.18
C GLY A 484 36.41 22.32 19.14
N THR A 485 36.14 23.43 18.44
CA THR A 485 34.81 24.03 18.33
C THR A 485 34.10 23.62 17.05
N TRP A 486 32.77 23.78 17.02
CA TRP A 486 32.01 23.58 15.79
C TRP A 486 32.37 24.59 14.69
N GLN A 487 32.86 25.78 15.06
CA GLN A 487 33.35 26.78 14.10
C GLN A 487 34.61 26.28 13.38
N GLU A 488 35.57 25.72 14.11
CA GLU A 488 36.77 25.11 13.53
C GLU A 488 36.45 23.89 12.67
N SER A 489 35.45 23.10 13.06
CA SER A 489 34.90 22.03 12.22
C SER A 489 34.28 22.57 10.94
N TRP A 490 33.53 23.67 11.01
CA TRP A 490 32.96 24.29 9.81
C TRP A 490 34.06 24.76 8.86
N GLU A 491 35.12 25.39 9.35
CA GLU A 491 36.27 25.77 8.52
C GLU A 491 36.93 24.56 7.82
N ALA A 492 37.01 23.41 8.50
CA ALA A 492 37.49 22.17 7.88
C ALA A 492 36.54 21.68 6.77
N LEU A 493 35.23 21.76 6.99
CA LEU A 493 34.22 21.41 6.00
C LEU A 493 34.27 22.33 4.77
N GLU A 494 34.49 23.64 4.95
CA GLU A 494 34.68 24.57 3.84
C GLU A 494 35.91 24.23 2.99
N GLU A 495 37.00 23.82 3.63
CA GLU A 495 38.22 23.41 2.93
C GLU A 495 37.98 22.15 2.08
N LEU A 496 37.33 21.14 2.65
CA LEU A 496 36.98 19.89 1.97
C LEU A 496 35.91 20.10 0.88
N ASN A 497 35.03 21.08 1.06
CA ASN A 497 34.06 21.47 0.04
C ASN A 497 34.73 22.10 -1.17
N ARG A 498 35.68 23.00 -0.92
CA ARG A 498 36.45 23.65 -1.98
C ARG A 498 37.31 22.67 -2.78
N THR A 499 37.82 21.59 -2.17
CA THR A 499 38.58 20.55 -2.88
C THR A 499 37.70 19.53 -3.62
N GLY A 500 36.38 19.57 -3.43
CA GLY A 500 35.43 18.61 -4.02
C GLY A 500 35.35 17.27 -3.29
N THR A 501 36.13 17.07 -2.22
CA THR A 501 36.07 15.87 -1.38
C THR A 501 34.70 15.72 -0.70
N VAL A 502 34.06 16.86 -0.37
CA VAL A 502 32.71 16.91 0.17
C VAL A 502 31.85 17.82 -0.72
N ARG A 503 30.80 17.29 -1.34
CA ARG A 503 29.98 18.06 -2.31
C ARG A 503 29.10 19.11 -1.65
N SER A 504 28.46 18.76 -0.54
CA SER A 504 27.60 19.63 0.26
C SER A 504 27.96 19.58 1.73
N ILE A 505 27.79 20.69 2.44
CA ILE A 505 28.04 20.78 3.88
C ILE A 505 26.81 21.32 4.61
N GLY A 506 26.60 20.83 5.82
CA GLY A 506 25.42 21.14 6.62
C GLY A 506 25.65 20.98 8.12
N VAL A 507 24.59 21.20 8.89
CA VAL A 507 24.59 21.03 10.34
C VAL A 507 23.35 20.27 10.81
N SER A 508 23.41 19.69 12.00
CA SER A 508 22.30 19.00 12.64
C SER A 508 22.15 19.45 14.08
N ASN A 509 20.92 19.58 14.56
CA ASN A 509 20.61 20.00 15.95
C ASN A 509 21.09 21.42 16.33
N PHE A 510 21.25 22.33 15.37
CA PHE A 510 21.62 23.73 15.62
C PHE A 510 20.40 24.61 15.91
N LYS A 511 20.56 25.57 16.82
CA LYS A 511 19.57 26.62 17.09
C LYS A 511 19.67 27.74 16.05
N ILE A 512 18.57 28.48 15.84
CA ILE A 512 18.54 29.64 14.91
C ILE A 512 19.67 30.65 15.23
N SER A 513 19.99 30.88 16.50
CA SER A 513 21.08 31.79 16.89
C SER A 513 22.44 31.33 16.37
N GLN A 514 22.74 30.03 16.46
CA GLN A 514 23.98 29.43 15.97
C GLN A 514 24.03 29.44 14.44
N ILE A 515 22.91 29.15 13.77
CA ILE A 515 22.83 29.22 12.30
C ILE A 515 23.06 30.66 11.82
N LYS A 516 22.48 31.66 12.50
CA LYS A 516 22.73 33.08 12.19
C LYS A 516 24.19 33.47 12.39
N GLU A 517 24.87 32.94 13.41
CA GLU A 517 26.29 33.16 13.60
C GLU A 517 27.09 32.54 12.45
N LEU A 518 26.77 31.30 12.09
CA LEU A 518 27.42 30.58 11.01
C LEU A 518 27.28 31.31 9.67
N LEU A 519 26.07 31.71 9.30
CA LEU A 519 25.80 32.41 8.04
C LEU A 519 26.55 33.75 7.90
N LYS A 520 26.97 34.39 9.00
CA LYS A 520 27.78 35.61 8.95
C LYS A 520 29.23 35.36 8.54
N LYS A 521 29.74 34.15 8.78
CA LYS A 521 31.15 33.78 8.59
C LYS A 521 31.37 32.77 7.47
N ALA A 522 30.32 32.07 7.05
CA ALA A 522 30.40 31.01 6.06
C ALA A 522 30.85 31.53 4.68
N LYS A 523 31.88 30.89 4.12
CA LYS A 523 32.41 31.07 2.77
C LYS A 523 31.83 30.06 1.80
N ALA A 524 31.37 28.91 2.29
CA ALA A 524 30.64 27.91 1.50
C ALA A 524 29.15 27.85 1.88
N PRO A 525 28.26 27.42 0.97
CA PRO A 525 26.83 27.39 1.24
C PRO A 525 26.45 26.39 2.34
N LEU A 526 25.73 26.86 3.37
CA LEU A 526 25.02 25.99 4.30
C LEU A 526 23.84 25.34 3.56
N SER A 527 24.00 24.08 3.16
CA SER A 527 23.08 23.41 2.24
C SER A 527 21.92 22.72 2.95
N VAL A 528 22.18 22.11 4.11
CA VAL A 528 21.19 21.31 4.84
C VAL A 528 21.24 21.61 6.35
N LEU A 529 20.06 21.70 6.95
CA LEU A 529 19.86 21.62 8.39
C LEU A 529 19.03 20.37 8.70
N GLN A 530 19.62 19.42 9.44
CA GLN A 530 18.89 18.27 9.97
C GLN A 530 18.40 18.57 11.40
N ALA A 531 17.12 18.34 11.68
CA ALA A 531 16.59 18.51 13.04
C ALA A 531 15.42 17.54 13.28
N ARG A 532 15.05 17.37 14.57
CA ARG A 532 13.87 16.59 14.91
C ARG A 532 12.66 17.21 14.24
N PHE A 533 11.84 16.40 13.60
CA PHE A 533 10.54 16.80 13.11
C PHE A 533 9.62 15.61 13.29
N ASP A 534 8.42 15.84 13.78
CA ASP A 534 7.33 14.87 13.82
C ASP A 534 6.01 15.66 13.85
N LEU A 535 4.86 14.96 13.80
CA LEU A 535 3.53 15.60 13.78
C LEU A 535 3.34 16.59 14.96
N MET A 536 3.91 16.28 16.12
CA MET A 536 3.79 17.10 17.34
C MET A 536 4.86 18.19 17.43
N LYS A 537 6.04 17.96 16.83
CA LYS A 537 7.20 18.86 16.86
C LYS A 537 7.61 19.30 15.45
N ARG A 538 6.82 20.18 14.85
CA ARG A 538 6.97 20.63 13.45
C ARG A 538 8.12 21.60 13.19
N ASN A 539 8.69 22.21 14.24
CA ASN A 539 9.77 23.18 14.15
C ASN A 539 9.51 24.33 13.15
N THR A 540 8.28 24.84 13.10
CA THR A 540 7.82 25.77 12.04
C THR A 540 8.68 27.03 11.93
N LYS A 541 9.10 27.63 13.06
CA LYS A 541 10.00 28.81 13.04
C LYS A 541 11.36 28.50 12.41
N LEU A 542 11.91 27.32 12.71
CA LEU A 542 13.19 26.88 12.17
C LEU A 542 13.09 26.55 10.68
N ARG A 543 12.02 25.88 10.25
CA ARG A 543 11.76 25.58 8.83
C ARG A 543 11.60 26.86 8.00
N LYS A 544 10.75 27.79 8.43
CA LYS A 544 10.58 29.10 7.78
C LYS A 544 11.90 29.87 7.68
N PHE A 545 12.75 29.77 8.70
CA PHE A 545 14.09 30.34 8.66
C PHE A 545 14.96 29.64 7.60
N CYS A 546 14.94 28.31 7.52
CA CYS A 546 15.67 27.55 6.51
C CYS A 546 15.21 27.92 5.09
N ASP A 547 13.90 27.93 4.84
CA ASP A 547 13.32 28.29 3.54
C ASP A 547 13.76 29.70 3.09
N LYS A 548 13.69 30.69 4.00
CA LYS A 548 14.11 32.07 3.72
C LYS A 548 15.59 32.17 3.32
N HIS A 549 16.43 31.25 3.79
CA HIS A 549 17.87 31.24 3.54
C HIS A 549 18.30 30.19 2.51
N GLU A 550 17.34 29.53 1.84
CA GLU A 550 17.57 28.45 0.88
C GLU A 550 18.36 27.27 1.47
N ILE A 551 18.15 27.01 2.76
CA ILE A 551 18.71 25.86 3.47
C ILE A 551 17.68 24.75 3.41
N ARG A 552 18.06 23.55 2.95
CA ARG A 552 17.14 22.42 2.94
C ARG A 552 16.93 21.90 4.37
N PHE A 553 15.68 21.81 4.79
CA PHE A 553 15.34 21.19 6.06
C PHE A 553 15.16 19.67 5.90
N MET A 554 15.87 18.90 6.72
CA MET A 554 15.78 17.43 6.77
C MET A 554 15.34 16.96 8.16
N ALA A 555 14.36 16.08 8.20
CA ALA A 555 13.82 15.49 9.42
C ALA A 555 14.60 14.25 9.86
N HIS A 556 14.94 14.19 11.14
CA HIS A 556 15.09 12.91 11.83
C HIS A 556 13.91 12.70 12.80
N SER A 557 13.66 11.44 13.17
CA SER A 557 12.57 11.03 14.06
C SER A 557 11.16 11.40 13.58
N VAL A 558 10.95 11.48 12.25
CA VAL A 558 9.65 11.80 11.60
C VAL A 558 8.49 10.93 12.05
N LEU A 559 8.76 9.66 12.34
CA LEU A 559 7.76 8.71 12.80
C LEU A 559 7.45 8.84 14.29
N GLY A 560 8.14 9.71 15.03
CA GLY A 560 8.09 9.76 16.49
C GLY A 560 8.79 8.58 17.16
N PHE A 561 8.93 8.65 18.47
CA PHE A 561 9.44 7.55 19.30
C PHE A 561 8.79 7.61 20.66
N LYS A 562 8.67 6.44 21.30
CA LYS A 562 8.35 6.35 22.72
C LYS A 562 9.65 6.26 23.52
N LEU A 563 9.77 7.13 24.52
CA LEU A 563 10.86 7.07 25.48
C LEU A 563 10.37 6.25 26.68
N THR A 564 11.10 5.18 27.01
CA THR A 564 10.90 4.32 28.18
C THR A 564 12.09 4.45 29.13
N GLU A 565 11.99 3.90 30.34
CA GLU A 565 13.10 3.89 31.32
C GLU A 565 14.36 3.21 30.74
N ASP A 566 14.19 2.19 29.89
CA ASP A 566 15.28 1.49 29.20
C ASP A 566 15.73 2.15 27.87
N GLY A 567 15.32 3.41 27.62
CA GLY A 567 15.66 4.15 26.40
C GLY A 567 14.52 4.21 25.38
N TYR A 568 14.84 4.22 24.07
CA TYR A 568 13.82 4.28 23.03
C TYR A 568 13.21 2.89 22.77
N SER A 569 11.97 2.65 23.20
CA SER A 569 11.31 1.35 22.96
C SER A 569 9.81 1.47 22.72
N GLY A 570 9.28 0.55 21.91
CA GLY A 570 7.85 0.44 21.59
C GLY A 570 7.42 1.14 20.30
N GLU A 571 6.17 0.87 19.92
CA GLU A 571 5.52 1.50 18.77
C GLU A 571 5.37 3.02 19.00
N SER A 572 5.52 3.80 17.93
CA SER A 572 5.33 5.25 18.02
C SER A 572 3.91 5.58 18.47
N PRO A 573 3.73 6.46 19.47
CA PRO A 573 2.40 6.90 19.87
C PRO A 573 1.67 7.63 18.74
N LEU A 574 2.40 8.15 17.74
CA LEU A 574 1.79 8.84 16.60
C LEU A 574 0.97 7.91 15.71
N PHE A 575 1.31 6.62 15.66
CA PHE A 575 0.54 5.64 14.86
C PHE A 575 -0.83 5.36 15.45
N ASN A 576 -1.01 5.67 16.74
CA ASN A 576 -2.26 5.44 17.48
C ASN A 576 -3.21 6.64 17.49
N ILE A 577 -2.85 7.73 16.83
CA ILE A 577 -3.72 8.90 16.66
C ILE A 577 -4.84 8.58 15.67
N GLU A 578 -6.11 8.75 16.07
CA GLU A 578 -7.26 8.34 15.25
C GLU A 578 -7.31 9.05 13.89
N MET A 579 -6.92 10.32 13.82
CA MET A 579 -6.84 11.05 12.54
C MET A 579 -5.78 10.44 11.61
N VAL A 580 -4.63 10.01 12.15
CA VAL A 580 -3.57 9.36 11.36
C VAL A 580 -4.05 7.99 10.85
N LYS A 581 -4.76 7.22 11.69
CA LYS A 581 -5.38 5.95 11.27
C LYS A 581 -6.44 6.16 10.20
N THR A 582 -7.29 7.17 10.37
CA THR A 582 -8.34 7.50 9.40
C THR A 582 -7.76 7.90 8.06
N ALA A 583 -6.73 8.74 8.05
CA ALA A 583 -5.98 9.07 6.84
C ALA A 583 -5.34 7.82 6.21
N ALA A 584 -4.75 6.94 7.03
CA ALA A 584 -4.13 5.70 6.54
C ALA A 584 -5.15 4.79 5.85
N ARG A 585 -6.36 4.63 6.41
CA ARG A 585 -7.47 3.89 5.78
C ARG A 585 -7.91 4.56 4.47
N LYS A 586 -8.13 5.87 4.48
CA LYS A 586 -8.56 6.66 3.31
C LYS A 586 -7.61 6.50 2.12
N TYR A 587 -6.31 6.64 2.38
CA TYR A 587 -5.28 6.54 1.34
C TYR A 587 -4.75 5.12 1.15
N ARG A 588 -5.38 4.12 1.78
CA ARG A 588 -5.03 2.69 1.71
C ARG A 588 -3.54 2.42 1.92
N THR A 589 -3.02 2.96 3.03
CA THR A 589 -1.59 2.92 3.38
C THR A 589 -1.38 2.74 4.88
N SER A 590 -0.15 2.90 5.37
CA SER A 590 0.19 2.80 6.79
C SER A 590 0.20 4.17 7.50
N PRO A 591 -0.04 4.22 8.83
CA PRO A 591 0.17 5.42 9.64
C PRO A 591 1.56 6.04 9.45
N ALA A 592 2.61 5.22 9.33
CA ALA A 592 3.96 5.70 9.09
C ALA A 592 4.09 6.41 7.73
N THR A 593 3.52 5.83 6.67
CA THR A 593 3.52 6.40 5.33
C THR A 593 2.77 7.74 5.29
N VAL A 594 1.64 7.85 6.00
CA VAL A 594 0.90 9.12 6.14
C VAL A 594 1.77 10.20 6.80
N LEU A 595 2.46 9.88 7.90
CA LEU A 595 3.32 10.84 8.60
C LEU A 595 4.51 11.29 7.73
N LEU A 596 5.05 10.39 6.91
CA LEU A 596 6.10 10.72 5.93
C LEU A 596 5.55 11.64 4.84
N ARG A 597 4.40 11.33 4.27
CA ARG A 597 3.75 12.17 3.25
C ARG A 597 3.46 13.57 3.79
N TYR A 598 2.86 13.64 4.98
CA TYR A 598 2.59 14.89 5.69
C TYR A 598 3.83 15.79 5.83
N ALA A 599 4.99 15.19 6.13
CA ALA A 599 6.26 15.90 6.21
C ALA A 599 6.73 16.39 4.83
N MET A 600 6.68 15.52 3.80
CA MET A 600 7.08 15.85 2.43
C MET A 600 6.27 17.01 1.85
N ASP A 601 4.94 17.02 2.05
CA ASP A 601 4.05 18.11 1.59
C ASP A 601 4.42 19.47 2.23
N ARG A 602 5.16 19.45 3.33
CA ARG A 602 5.68 20.63 4.04
C ARG A 602 7.12 20.96 3.69
N ASN A 603 7.56 20.49 2.52
CA ASN A 603 8.89 20.70 1.97
C ASN A 603 10.02 20.14 2.86
N VAL A 604 9.77 19.02 3.56
CA VAL A 604 10.74 18.38 4.47
C VAL A 604 11.33 17.13 3.81
N THR A 605 12.66 17.03 3.73
CA THR A 605 13.32 15.77 3.38
C THR A 605 13.25 14.80 4.55
N VAL A 606 12.90 13.54 4.30
CA VAL A 606 12.70 12.53 5.36
C VAL A 606 13.63 11.33 5.18
N VAL A 607 14.14 10.81 6.30
CA VAL A 607 15.03 9.64 6.36
C VAL A 607 14.57 8.64 7.41
N PRO A 608 13.38 8.01 7.23
CA PRO A 608 12.90 7.02 8.18
C PRO A 608 13.90 5.86 8.31
N LYS A 609 14.13 5.42 9.54
CA LYS A 609 14.87 4.18 9.82
C LYS A 609 13.91 3.00 9.73
N SER A 610 14.31 1.95 9.03
CA SER A 610 13.66 0.64 9.10
C SER A 610 14.66 -0.46 8.73
N THR A 611 14.50 -1.62 9.35
CA THR A 611 15.23 -2.87 9.00
C THR A 611 14.30 -3.93 8.41
N ASN A 612 13.00 -3.65 8.36
CA ASN A 612 11.97 -4.50 7.79
C ASN A 612 11.72 -4.09 6.33
N PRO A 613 11.96 -4.99 5.34
CA PRO A 613 11.73 -4.72 3.92
C PRO A 613 10.34 -4.19 3.57
N LEU A 614 9.26 -4.73 4.18
CA LEU A 614 7.89 -4.27 3.94
C LEU A 614 7.69 -2.83 4.40
N HIS A 615 8.24 -2.46 5.56
CA HIS A 615 8.20 -1.08 6.05
C HIS A 615 9.03 -0.14 5.16
N ILE A 616 10.17 -0.60 4.63
CA ILE A 616 10.98 0.20 3.69
C ILE A 616 10.19 0.45 2.41
N SER A 617 9.52 -0.56 1.85
CA SER A 617 8.65 -0.40 0.68
C SER A 617 7.46 0.52 0.95
N LEU A 618 6.77 0.36 2.09
CA LEU A 618 5.68 1.25 2.51
C LEU A 618 6.14 2.70 2.69
N ASN A 619 7.32 2.92 3.26
CA ASN A 619 7.85 4.27 3.46
C ASN A 619 8.12 4.95 2.10
N LYS A 620 8.54 4.18 1.09
CA LYS A 620 8.69 4.67 -0.29
C LYS A 620 7.37 5.10 -0.90
N HIS A 621 6.30 4.34 -0.62
CA HIS A 621 4.96 4.63 -1.13
C HIS A 621 4.44 6.02 -0.72
N ALA A 622 5.02 6.65 0.33
CA ALA A 622 4.68 8.03 0.71
C ALA A 622 4.83 9.03 -0.45
N PHE A 623 5.75 8.79 -1.39
CA PHE A 623 5.93 9.67 -2.55
C PHE A 623 4.73 9.61 -3.51
N TYR A 624 4.07 8.46 -3.61
CA TYR A 624 3.05 8.15 -4.62
C TYR A 624 1.61 8.31 -4.11
N ILE A 625 1.41 8.67 -2.83
CA ILE A 625 0.07 8.92 -2.30
C ILE A 625 -0.53 10.14 -3.01
N GLY A 626 -1.62 9.94 -3.75
CA GLY A 626 -2.42 10.99 -4.38
C GLY A 626 -3.27 11.75 -3.37
N VAL A 627 -2.67 12.67 -2.61
CA VAL A 627 -3.41 13.54 -1.67
C VAL A 627 -4.13 14.69 -2.37
N ASP A 628 -3.74 15.04 -3.60
CA ASP A 628 -4.25 16.22 -4.30
C ASP A 628 -5.76 16.16 -4.59
N SER A 629 -6.32 14.95 -4.75
CA SER A 629 -7.75 14.76 -4.98
C SER A 629 -8.62 14.98 -3.73
N ASP A 630 -8.03 14.87 -2.54
CA ASP A 630 -8.72 15.05 -1.26
C ASP A 630 -7.69 15.35 -0.15
N PRO A 631 -7.28 16.63 0.02
CA PRO A 631 -6.24 17.01 0.97
C PRO A 631 -6.74 17.14 2.42
N SER A 632 -8.05 17.02 2.64
CA SER A 632 -8.73 17.33 3.91
C SER A 632 -8.06 16.67 5.12
N TYR A 633 -7.73 15.38 5.02
CA TYR A 633 -7.05 14.65 6.12
C TYR A 633 -5.63 15.17 6.41
N MET A 634 -4.90 15.63 5.40
CA MET A 634 -3.57 16.22 5.56
C MET A 634 -3.61 17.64 6.14
N GLU A 635 -4.68 18.37 5.85
CA GLU A 635 -4.99 19.70 6.40
C GLU A 635 -5.46 19.60 7.84
N ASP A 636 -6.39 18.69 8.15
CA ASP A 636 -6.91 18.44 9.50
C ASP A 636 -5.80 18.05 10.48
N MET A 637 -4.80 17.29 10.03
CA MET A 637 -3.62 17.00 10.85
C MET A 637 -2.83 18.25 11.26
N GLU A 638 -2.83 19.32 10.44
CA GLU A 638 -2.23 20.61 10.80
C GLU A 638 -3.05 21.33 11.88
N GLU A 639 -4.37 21.29 11.77
CA GLU A 639 -5.33 22.00 12.62
C GLU A 639 -5.49 21.32 13.99
N LEU A 640 -5.73 20.01 14.00
CA LEU A 640 -6.11 19.24 15.19
C LEU A 640 -4.92 18.90 16.12
N PHE A 641 -3.70 18.90 15.60
CA PHE A 641 -2.49 18.63 16.40
C PHE A 641 -1.61 19.86 16.54
N PRO A 642 -2.13 21.01 17.02
CA PRO A 642 -1.45 22.30 16.99
C PRO A 642 -0.07 22.20 17.66
N HIS A 643 0.87 22.96 17.11
CA HIS A 643 2.28 22.96 17.51
C HIS A 643 2.44 23.04 19.03
N VAL A 644 3.06 22.02 19.64
CA VAL A 644 3.49 22.08 21.04
C VAL A 644 4.86 22.75 21.07
N ASN A 645 4.98 23.90 21.75
CA ASN A 645 6.21 24.73 21.77
C ASN A 645 7.41 23.99 22.37
#